data_AF-A0A3D3NXW4-F1
#
_entry.id   AF-A0A3D3NXW4-F1
#
_cell.length_a   1.000
_cell.length_b   1.000
_cell.length_c   1.000
_cell.angle_alpha   90.00
_cell.angle_beta   90.00
_cell.angle_gamma   90.00
#
_symmetry.space_group_name_H-M   'P 1'
#
loop_
_entity.id
_entity.type
_entity.pdbx_description
1 polymer ?
#
loop_
_entity_poly.entity_id
_entity_poly.type
_entity_poly.pdbx_seq_one_letter_code
_entity_poly.pdbx_strand_id
1 'polypeptide(L)'
;MTALPRLLLATFLCSGARAEIARIEITERAPFADGRVFGNAGAYERLKGRMFIETDPANQANERISDLQRAPRNARDKVESWTDFFLLKPVDATKGNGVLLYDVNNRGNMLALWTFNDGERTNDPKTEAHAGHGFLMKHGFSVLWCGWNGEVQADDTQRLLCGLPIATENGKTITGKAHLEITSTEKVFSRAFSWSPWGIGAAFPSVSLDNTDATLTMRPHRVAGGVEVPRDEWAFGRWENEKLIPDATHVYVKAGLRPGWLYDLAYTAKEPRVTGLGLTAMRDCVAFFRHGDAKTNPLAGAVQKACVFGISQSGRVIHHFLYEGLNGDEQGRIVFDGALIHVAGSGKGMFNHRFRMSTEYGTQHEGHLSGSEFFPLAPLPQTDPVTGESGDSLARSRKSGHTPRILFTQSSTEYWSRAASLLHTDVEGQTDLTLPDDVRVYLVAGAQHLGKSDGTPGICQQPRNTLDDRGPVLRAMLMHLVDWVKSGKTPPPSRHPRLADQTLVNFDVWKSQFPKIPGHNLPTHAYQPPRLDFGPRFQSEGIADIIPPKTGKPFQTLLPAVNADGNETSGIVLPEIAVPLGTYTGWNLRSPQVGAETMLSPLDGMFIPFAKTQAEREKTGDPRPSLEERYPTPAEYLSRLTEAAKKLQAEGFLLDEDVTRLSDSESAKGFLSATKSHP
;
A
#
# COMPACT_ATOMS: atom_id res chain seq x y z
N MET A 1 -28.89 40.58 29.93
CA MET A 1 -27.66 39.98 30.48
C MET A 1 -26.70 39.79 29.34
N THR A 2 -25.60 40.52 29.39
CA THR A 2 -24.62 40.76 28.32
C THR A 2 -23.78 39.53 28.00
N ALA A 3 -23.70 39.18 26.72
CA ALA A 3 -22.85 38.12 26.18
C ALA A 3 -21.38 38.59 26.17
N LEU A 4 -20.48 37.78 26.74
CA LEU A 4 -19.03 37.95 26.63
C LEU A 4 -18.52 37.32 25.31
N PRO A 5 -17.61 37.97 24.56
CA PRO A 5 -16.95 37.34 23.42
C PRO A 5 -15.78 36.46 23.91
N ARG A 6 -15.73 35.21 23.42
CA ARG A 6 -14.55 34.34 23.58
C ARG A 6 -13.45 34.84 22.65
N LEU A 7 -12.41 35.43 23.23
CA LEU A 7 -11.20 35.85 22.53
C LEU A 7 -10.35 34.60 22.24
N LEU A 8 -10.26 34.19 20.97
CA LEU A 8 -9.28 33.21 20.50
C LEU A 8 -7.92 33.91 20.42
N LEU A 9 -7.04 33.63 21.39
CA LEU A 9 -5.68 34.12 21.39
C LEU A 9 -4.80 33.18 20.57
N ALA A 10 -4.53 33.53 19.31
CA ALA A 10 -3.52 32.86 18.50
C ALA A 10 -2.12 33.34 18.95
N THR A 11 -1.45 32.55 19.79
CA THR A 11 -0.05 32.80 20.16
C THR A 11 0.88 32.45 19.01
N PHE A 12 1.39 33.46 18.30
CA PHE A 12 2.51 33.33 17.38
C PHE A 12 3.82 33.44 18.17
N LEU A 13 4.49 32.31 18.39
CA LEU A 13 5.86 32.26 18.92
C LEU A 13 6.83 31.96 17.77
N CYS A 14 7.55 32.99 17.31
CA CYS A 14 8.72 32.80 16.46
C CYS A 14 9.93 32.47 17.33
N SER A 15 10.18 31.19 17.55
CA SER A 15 11.49 30.69 18.00
C SER A 15 12.13 29.94 16.85
N GLY A 16 13.36 30.32 16.47
CA GLY A 16 14.13 29.60 15.45
C GLY A 16 14.39 28.17 15.89
N ALA A 17 13.61 27.23 15.39
CA ALA A 17 13.89 25.82 15.53
C ALA A 17 15.07 25.48 14.60
N ARG A 18 16.17 25.04 15.19
CA ARG A 18 17.28 24.39 14.49
C ARG A 18 16.86 22.96 14.18
N ALA A 19 15.97 22.83 13.21
CA ALA A 19 15.51 21.59 12.59
C ALA A 19 14.76 21.97 11.30
N GLU A 20 14.64 21.03 10.37
CA GLU A 20 13.97 21.13 9.07
C GLU A 20 12.53 21.69 9.20
N ILE A 21 11.89 21.48 10.34
CA ILE A 21 10.60 22.06 10.71
C ILE A 21 10.79 23.49 11.21
N ALA A 22 10.51 24.46 10.35
CA ALA A 22 10.57 25.87 10.69
C ALA A 22 9.45 26.31 11.65
N ARG A 23 8.26 25.71 11.51
CA ARG A 23 7.07 26.10 12.28
C ARG A 23 6.04 24.99 12.35
N ILE A 24 5.36 24.88 13.50
CA ILE A 24 4.22 24.01 13.72
C ILE A 24 3.01 24.84 14.14
N GLU A 25 1.86 24.59 13.53
CA GLU A 25 0.57 25.13 13.90
C GLU A 25 -0.35 24.01 14.33
N ILE A 26 -0.73 23.99 15.62
CA ILE A 26 -1.79 23.09 16.11
C ILE A 26 -3.10 23.85 15.97
N THR A 27 -3.95 23.41 15.04
CA THR A 27 -5.26 24.02 14.80
C THR A 27 -6.34 23.42 15.70
N GLU A 28 -6.09 22.23 16.23
CA GLU A 28 -7.04 21.56 17.11
C GLU A 28 -6.33 20.68 18.13
N ARG A 29 -6.83 20.72 19.38
CA ARG A 29 -6.51 19.78 20.44
C ARG A 29 -7.79 19.43 21.18
N ALA A 30 -8.13 18.15 21.25
CA ALA A 30 -9.37 17.70 21.87
C ALA A 30 -9.20 16.31 22.52
N PRO A 31 -10.04 15.94 23.50
CA PRO A 31 -10.16 14.55 23.94
C PRO A 31 -10.48 13.64 22.75
N PHE A 32 -9.90 12.43 22.76
CA PHE A 32 -10.25 11.37 21.82
C PHE A 32 -11.25 10.41 22.45
N ALA A 33 -12.22 9.94 21.65
CA ALA A 33 -13.25 8.99 22.06
C ALA A 33 -13.98 9.45 23.34
N ASP A 34 -14.38 10.72 23.37
CA ASP A 34 -15.07 11.36 24.50
C ASP A 34 -14.35 11.23 25.86
N GLY A 35 -13.01 11.11 25.83
CA GLY A 35 -12.20 10.97 27.04
C GLY A 35 -12.15 9.55 27.62
N ARG A 36 -12.60 8.55 26.85
CA ARG A 36 -12.50 7.14 27.21
C ARG A 36 -11.09 6.76 27.68
N VAL A 37 -11.03 5.98 28.75
CA VAL A 37 -9.79 5.46 29.32
C VAL A 37 -9.43 4.11 28.69
N PHE A 38 -8.19 3.99 28.20
CA PHE A 38 -7.67 2.79 27.55
C PHE A 38 -6.60 2.12 28.41
N GLY A 39 -7.03 1.21 29.31
CA GLY A 39 -6.14 0.47 30.19
C GLY A 39 -5.20 1.38 30.98
N ASN A 40 -3.92 0.98 31.09
CA ASN A 40 -2.93 1.71 31.87
C ASN A 40 -2.42 3.00 31.19
N ALA A 41 -2.61 3.13 29.87
CA ALA A 41 -2.20 4.31 29.13
C ALA A 41 -3.08 5.55 29.43
N GLY A 42 -4.27 5.34 30.00
CA GLY A 42 -5.18 6.42 30.37
C GLY A 42 -6.05 6.92 29.22
N ALA A 43 -6.57 8.14 29.35
CA ALA A 43 -7.30 8.81 28.28
C ALA A 43 -6.33 9.32 27.21
N TYR A 44 -6.85 9.47 25.99
CA TYR A 44 -6.10 9.97 24.84
C TYR A 44 -6.60 11.35 24.40
N GLU A 45 -5.71 12.12 23.79
CA GLU A 45 -6.05 13.34 23.07
C GLU A 45 -5.66 13.23 21.61
N ARG A 46 -6.38 13.98 20.76
CA ARG A 46 -6.10 14.17 19.35
C ARG A 46 -5.60 15.59 19.09
N LEU A 47 -4.52 15.71 18.33
CA LEU A 47 -3.96 16.97 17.87
C LEU A 47 -3.95 16.96 16.35
N LYS A 48 -4.45 18.03 15.73
CA LYS A 48 -4.42 18.24 14.28
C LYS A 48 -3.75 19.58 13.99
N GLY A 49 -3.01 19.64 12.90
CA GLY A 49 -2.30 20.85 12.55
C GLY A 49 -1.53 20.77 11.25
N ARG A 50 -0.63 21.74 11.06
CA ARG A 50 0.26 21.84 9.91
C ARG A 50 1.69 22.12 10.35
N MET A 51 2.65 21.48 9.69
CA MET A 51 4.07 21.74 9.82
C MET A 51 4.57 22.42 8.55
N PHE A 52 5.38 23.47 8.71
CA PHE A 52 6.04 24.19 7.63
C PHE A 52 7.52 23.85 7.67
N ILE A 53 8.04 23.42 6.52
CA ILE A 53 9.35 22.79 6.38
C ILE A 53 10.22 23.68 5.51
N GLU A 54 11.47 23.84 5.92
CA GLU A 54 12.51 24.54 5.17
C GLU A 54 13.68 23.57 4.92
N THR A 55 13.64 22.90 3.76
CA THR A 55 14.64 21.91 3.38
C THR A 55 15.88 22.59 2.82
N ASP A 56 17.06 22.18 3.28
CA ASP A 56 18.33 22.66 2.74
C ASP A 56 18.74 21.88 1.49
N PRO A 57 18.76 22.49 0.29
CA PRO A 57 19.20 21.81 -0.92
C PRO A 57 20.68 21.45 -0.89
N ALA A 58 21.52 22.10 -0.06
CA ALA A 58 22.95 21.79 0.04
C ALA A 58 23.25 20.68 1.07
N ASN A 59 22.27 20.26 1.87
CA ASN A 59 22.48 19.21 2.86
C ASN A 59 22.58 17.83 2.19
N GLN A 60 23.61 17.07 2.56
CA GLN A 60 23.86 15.72 2.04
C GLN A 60 22.68 14.77 2.24
N ALA A 61 21.92 14.90 3.34
CA ALA A 61 20.74 14.07 3.60
C ALA A 61 19.61 14.28 2.57
N ASN A 62 19.67 15.36 1.78
CA ASN A 62 18.69 15.70 0.75
C ASN A 62 19.25 15.56 -0.68
N GLU A 63 20.51 15.15 -0.85
CA GLU A 63 21.20 15.16 -2.15
C GLU A 63 20.50 14.31 -3.22
N ARG A 64 19.78 13.27 -2.78
CA ARG A 64 19.08 12.33 -3.66
C ARG A 64 17.69 12.79 -4.08
N ILE A 65 17.17 13.89 -3.53
CA ILE A 65 15.84 14.37 -3.89
C ILE A 65 15.89 14.98 -5.28
N SER A 66 15.23 14.31 -6.23
CA SER A 66 15.15 14.72 -7.62
C SER A 66 14.51 16.10 -7.71
N ASP A 67 15.06 16.95 -8.57
CA ASP A 67 14.62 18.34 -8.79
C ASP A 67 14.75 19.30 -7.60
N LEU A 68 15.35 18.89 -6.47
CA LEU A 68 15.50 19.78 -5.31
C LEU A 68 16.31 21.04 -5.63
N GLN A 69 17.40 20.91 -6.39
CA GLN A 69 18.22 22.05 -6.81
C GLN A 69 17.48 23.03 -7.73
N ARG A 70 16.40 22.56 -8.37
CA ARG A 70 15.57 23.33 -9.30
C ARG A 70 14.35 23.96 -8.60
N ALA A 71 14.15 23.68 -7.32
CA ALA A 71 13.05 24.23 -6.54
C ALA A 71 13.26 25.74 -6.25
N PRO A 72 12.18 26.54 -6.19
CA PRO A 72 12.26 27.92 -5.70
C PRO A 72 12.77 27.95 -4.26
N ARG A 73 13.55 29.00 -3.94
CA ARG A 73 14.20 29.18 -2.63
C ARG A 73 13.73 30.46 -1.95
N ASN A 74 13.61 30.42 -0.63
CA ASN A 74 13.28 31.59 0.18
C ASN A 74 14.53 32.47 0.44
N ALA A 75 14.36 33.57 1.19
CA ALA A 75 15.45 34.50 1.51
C ALA A 75 16.59 33.88 2.36
N ARG A 76 16.40 32.67 2.92
CA ARG A 76 17.40 31.90 3.67
C ARG A 76 18.02 30.77 2.83
N ASP A 77 17.79 30.80 1.52
CA ASP A 77 18.26 29.79 0.56
C ASP A 77 17.69 28.38 0.82
N LYS A 78 16.53 28.28 1.48
CA LYS A 78 15.83 27.02 1.77
C LYS A 78 14.64 26.83 0.84
N VAL A 79 14.30 25.56 0.60
CA VAL A 79 13.13 25.17 -0.17
C VAL A 79 11.95 24.97 0.78
N GLU A 80 10.87 25.71 0.55
CA GLU A 80 9.70 25.70 1.42
C GLU A 80 8.67 24.65 0.98
N SER A 81 8.17 23.88 1.95
CA SER A 81 7.05 22.97 1.79
C SER A 81 6.19 22.94 3.06
N TRP A 82 5.05 22.25 3.01
CA TRP A 82 4.23 22.05 4.21
C TRP A 82 3.53 20.70 4.21
N THR A 83 3.19 20.22 5.40
CA THR A 83 2.45 18.98 5.58
C THR A 83 1.44 19.10 6.71
N ASP A 84 0.21 18.63 6.47
CA ASP A 84 -0.76 18.45 7.56
C ASP A 84 -0.32 17.28 8.44
N PHE A 85 -0.58 17.34 9.75
CA PHE A 85 -0.34 16.22 10.66
C PHE A 85 -1.55 15.94 11.55
N PHE A 86 -1.62 14.69 11.99
CA PHE A 86 -2.56 14.22 12.99
C PHE A 86 -1.81 13.37 14.02
N LEU A 87 -2.06 13.59 15.30
CA LEU A 87 -1.41 12.88 16.39
C LEU A 87 -2.46 12.41 17.40
N LEU A 88 -2.43 11.11 17.72
CA LEU A 88 -3.09 10.53 18.88
C LEU A 88 -2.03 10.18 19.92
N LYS A 89 -2.17 10.69 21.14
CA LYS A 89 -1.27 10.37 22.25
C LYS A 89 -2.03 10.22 23.57
N PRO A 90 -1.48 9.48 24.54
CA PRO A 90 -1.93 9.58 25.93
C PRO A 90 -1.92 11.04 26.39
N VAL A 91 -2.95 11.45 27.13
CA VAL A 91 -3.00 12.79 27.75
C VAL A 91 -1.75 12.98 28.62
N ASP A 92 -1.47 11.98 29.47
CA ASP A 92 -0.21 11.85 30.20
C ASP A 92 0.76 10.99 29.39
N ALA A 93 1.69 11.64 28.67
CA ALA A 93 2.64 10.97 27.80
C ALA A 93 3.56 9.97 28.54
N THR A 94 3.74 10.10 29.86
CA THR A 94 4.56 9.19 30.66
C THR A 94 3.92 7.82 30.86
N LYS A 95 2.60 7.70 30.61
CA LYS A 95 1.86 6.43 30.62
C LYS A 95 1.88 5.70 29.28
N GLY A 96 2.47 6.30 28.25
CA GLY A 96 2.69 5.65 26.96
C GLY A 96 3.74 4.54 27.04
N ASN A 97 3.79 3.69 26.02
CA ASN A 97 4.75 2.59 25.92
C ASN A 97 6.13 3.02 25.39
N GLY A 98 6.32 4.32 25.15
CA GLY A 98 7.54 4.90 24.57
C GLY A 98 7.70 4.66 23.06
N VAL A 99 6.68 4.15 22.37
CA VAL A 99 6.71 3.87 20.93
C VAL A 99 5.82 4.84 20.17
N LEU A 100 6.40 5.51 19.20
CA LEU A 100 5.70 6.25 18.16
C LEU A 100 5.42 5.30 16.98
N LEU A 101 4.16 5.02 16.71
CA LEU A 101 3.73 4.35 15.48
C LEU A 101 3.39 5.41 14.44
N TYR A 102 4.22 5.52 13.41
CA TYR A 102 3.95 6.36 12.26
C TYR A 102 3.22 5.55 11.19
N ASP A 103 2.00 5.96 10.82
CA ASP A 103 1.24 5.36 9.73
C ASP A 103 1.38 6.22 8.49
N VAL A 104 2.06 5.66 7.48
CA VAL A 104 2.17 6.29 6.17
C VAL A 104 0.78 6.26 5.55
N ASN A 105 0.13 7.42 5.52
CA ASN A 105 -1.21 7.54 4.95
C ASN A 105 -1.22 7.07 3.47
N ASN A 106 -2.36 6.53 3.03
CA ASN A 106 -2.53 6.06 1.66
C ASN A 106 -3.44 7.03 0.90
N ARG A 107 -2.85 7.87 0.03
CA ARG A 107 -3.55 8.94 -0.69
C ARG A 107 -4.36 9.87 0.24
N GLY A 108 -3.75 10.24 1.36
CA GLY A 108 -4.36 11.07 2.40
C GLY A 108 -5.19 10.31 3.43
N ASN A 109 -5.39 9.00 3.26
CA ASN A 109 -6.22 8.18 4.15
C ASN A 109 -5.43 7.58 5.32
N MET A 110 -5.93 7.75 6.55
CA MET A 110 -5.36 7.17 7.77
C MET A 110 -5.89 5.74 7.98
N LEU A 111 -5.00 4.76 8.16
CA LEU A 111 -5.35 3.34 8.13
C LEU A 111 -5.06 2.58 9.42
N ALA A 112 -4.23 3.10 10.33
CA ALA A 112 -3.81 2.35 11.52
C ALA A 112 -4.97 2.00 12.45
N LEU A 113 -5.94 2.89 12.69
CA LEU A 113 -7.09 2.56 13.55
C LEU A 113 -8.00 1.50 12.91
N TRP A 114 -8.24 1.60 11.60
CA TRP A 114 -8.98 0.59 10.84
C TRP A 114 -8.27 -0.77 10.80
N THR A 115 -6.94 -0.76 10.86
CA THR A 115 -6.12 -1.97 10.77
C THR A 115 -5.98 -2.67 12.11
N PHE A 116 -5.56 -1.92 13.14
CA PHE A 116 -5.18 -2.52 14.42
C PHE A 116 -6.32 -2.52 15.43
N ASN A 117 -7.20 -1.51 15.39
CA ASN A 117 -8.30 -1.38 16.34
C ASN A 117 -9.65 -1.85 15.80
N ASP A 118 -9.72 -2.24 14.52
CA ASP A 118 -10.97 -2.52 13.80
C ASP A 118 -11.98 -1.34 13.90
N GLY A 119 -11.45 -0.10 13.91
CA GLY A 119 -12.26 1.12 13.95
C GLY A 119 -12.82 1.49 12.58
N GLU A 120 -13.89 2.29 12.57
CA GLU A 120 -14.45 2.83 11.32
C GLU A 120 -13.41 3.72 10.58
N ARG A 121 -13.36 3.61 9.25
CA ARG A 121 -12.42 4.38 8.43
C ARG A 121 -12.77 5.86 8.42
N THR A 122 -11.81 6.71 8.77
CA THR A 122 -11.96 8.17 8.74
C THR A 122 -10.60 8.86 8.77
N ASN A 123 -10.52 10.07 8.22
CA ASN A 123 -9.36 10.95 8.36
C ASN A 123 -9.51 11.99 9.48
N ASP A 124 -10.54 11.83 10.31
CA ASP A 124 -10.80 12.69 11.45
C ASP A 124 -11.40 11.87 12.61
N PRO A 125 -10.62 10.97 13.23
CA PRO A 125 -11.09 10.10 14.30
C PRO A 125 -11.40 10.92 15.58
N LYS A 126 -12.54 10.64 16.21
CA LYS A 126 -13.13 11.44 17.30
C LYS A 126 -13.91 10.60 18.30
N THR A 127 -14.73 9.69 17.80
CA THR A 127 -15.72 8.94 18.58
C THR A 127 -15.16 7.60 19.07
N GLU A 128 -15.88 6.94 19.97
CA GLU A 128 -15.56 5.56 20.38
C GLU A 128 -15.60 4.56 19.21
N ALA A 129 -16.50 4.76 18.23
CA ALA A 129 -16.56 3.92 17.03
C ALA A 129 -15.29 4.04 16.18
N HIS A 130 -14.73 5.26 16.06
CA HIS A 130 -13.43 5.48 15.40
C HIS A 130 -12.28 4.83 16.19
N ALA A 131 -12.39 4.72 17.52
CA ALA A 131 -11.40 4.04 18.34
C ALA A 131 -11.46 2.51 18.22
N GLY A 132 -12.59 1.95 17.77
CA GLY A 132 -12.84 0.52 17.72
C GLY A 132 -12.63 -0.15 19.08
N HIS A 133 -11.93 -1.28 19.11
CA HIS A 133 -11.58 -1.93 20.37
C HIS A 133 -10.37 -1.32 21.08
N GLY A 134 -9.73 -0.31 20.50
CA GLY A 134 -8.69 0.51 21.14
C GLY A 134 -7.36 -0.20 21.37
N PHE A 135 -7.02 -1.25 20.62
CA PHE A 135 -5.76 -2.00 20.77
C PHE A 135 -4.52 -1.12 20.89
N LEU A 136 -4.29 -0.21 19.94
CA LEU A 136 -3.14 0.69 19.97
C LEU A 136 -3.09 1.54 21.25
N MET A 137 -4.25 1.99 21.72
CA MET A 137 -4.34 2.83 22.92
C MET A 137 -4.14 2.02 24.19
N LYS A 138 -4.72 0.82 24.28
CA LYS A 138 -4.51 -0.12 25.40
C LYS A 138 -3.05 -0.50 25.53
N HIS A 139 -2.33 -0.61 24.41
CA HIS A 139 -0.90 -0.86 24.37
C HIS A 139 -0.04 0.40 24.51
N GLY A 140 -0.62 1.59 24.67
CA GLY A 140 0.08 2.83 25.02
C GLY A 140 0.84 3.49 23.87
N PHE A 141 0.54 3.18 22.61
CA PHE A 141 1.20 3.80 21.47
C PHE A 141 0.84 5.29 21.36
N SER A 142 1.79 6.12 20.94
CA SER A 142 1.46 7.37 20.25
C SER A 142 1.36 7.07 18.75
N VAL A 143 0.32 7.56 18.08
CA VAL A 143 0.08 7.28 16.66
C VAL A 143 0.11 8.58 15.88
N LEU A 144 0.99 8.67 14.89
CA LEU A 144 1.26 9.88 14.13
C LEU A 144 1.03 9.64 12.64
N TRP A 145 0.48 10.66 11.99
CA TRP A 145 0.37 10.76 10.55
C TRP A 145 0.83 12.14 10.10
N CYS A 146 1.39 12.23 8.91
CA CYS A 146 1.47 13.48 8.17
C CYS A 146 1.21 13.27 6.69
N GLY A 147 0.83 14.33 5.99
CA GLY A 147 0.83 14.38 4.54
C GLY A 147 2.22 14.10 3.98
N TRP A 148 2.27 13.47 2.82
CA TRP A 148 3.53 13.21 2.09
C TRP A 148 3.28 13.27 0.59
N ASN A 149 2.10 12.82 0.17
CA ASN A 149 1.73 12.77 -1.22
C ASN A 149 1.21 14.14 -1.70
N GLY A 150 2.04 14.87 -2.45
CA GLY A 150 1.69 16.16 -3.05
C GLY A 150 0.66 16.11 -4.19
N GLU A 151 0.14 14.92 -4.53
CA GLU A 151 -0.93 14.74 -5.51
C GLU A 151 -2.31 14.71 -4.86
N VAL A 152 -2.38 14.51 -3.54
CA VAL A 152 -3.65 14.42 -2.84
C VAL A 152 -4.32 15.79 -2.84
N GLN A 153 -5.54 15.84 -3.35
CA GLN A 153 -6.38 17.04 -3.35
C GLN A 153 -7.31 17.04 -2.15
N ALA A 154 -7.68 18.25 -1.71
CA ALA A 154 -8.71 18.42 -0.70
C ALA A 154 -10.07 17.91 -1.22
N ASP A 155 -10.80 17.22 -0.36
CA ASP A 155 -12.16 16.77 -0.57
C ASP A 155 -12.92 16.75 0.77
N ASP A 156 -14.19 16.34 0.74
CA ASP A 156 -15.05 16.29 1.94
C ASP A 156 -14.65 15.19 2.94
N THR A 157 -13.63 14.38 2.62
CA THR A 157 -13.15 13.29 3.48
C THR A 157 -11.99 13.69 4.40
N GLN A 158 -11.60 14.97 4.42
CA GLN A 158 -10.57 15.54 5.31
C GLN A 158 -9.18 14.88 5.18
N ARG A 159 -8.78 14.53 3.96
CA ARG A 159 -7.47 13.94 3.67
C ARG A 159 -6.31 14.78 4.21
N LEU A 160 -5.24 14.09 4.64
CA LEU A 160 -3.97 14.74 4.97
C LEU A 160 -3.28 15.22 3.69
N LEU A 161 -3.01 16.52 3.61
CA LEU A 161 -2.43 17.16 2.45
C LEU A 161 -0.95 17.49 2.66
N CYS A 162 -0.23 17.65 1.56
CA CYS A 162 1.16 18.10 1.54
C CYS A 162 1.37 19.06 0.37
N GLY A 163 1.87 20.25 0.65
CA GLY A 163 2.20 21.24 -0.38
C GLY A 163 3.66 21.13 -0.77
N LEU A 164 3.90 20.75 -2.01
CA LEU A 164 5.24 20.61 -2.59
C LEU A 164 5.48 21.70 -3.64
N PRO A 165 6.69 22.27 -3.71
CA PRO A 165 7.02 23.29 -4.71
C PRO A 165 7.12 22.68 -6.12
N ILE A 166 6.91 23.54 -7.11
CA ILE A 166 7.15 23.23 -8.53
C ILE A 166 8.58 23.59 -8.88
N ALA A 167 9.32 22.65 -9.47
CA ALA A 167 10.67 22.90 -9.95
C ALA A 167 10.67 23.78 -11.21
N THR A 168 11.66 24.66 -11.28
CA THR A 168 11.86 25.61 -12.37
C THR A 168 13.29 25.55 -12.89
N GLU A 169 13.49 25.99 -14.12
CA GLU A 169 14.83 26.17 -14.70
C GLU A 169 15.04 27.65 -14.98
N ASN A 170 15.88 28.30 -14.17
CA ASN A 170 16.13 29.74 -14.23
C ASN A 170 14.83 30.57 -14.14
N GLY A 171 13.91 30.17 -13.25
CA GLY A 171 12.61 30.81 -13.06
C GLY A 171 11.56 30.50 -14.14
N LYS A 172 11.87 29.65 -15.12
CA LYS A 172 10.93 29.19 -16.15
C LYS A 172 10.36 27.82 -15.80
N THR A 173 9.12 27.57 -16.20
CA THR A 173 8.47 26.26 -16.05
C THR A 173 9.25 25.18 -16.81
N ILE A 174 9.58 24.09 -16.12
CA ILE A 174 10.16 22.90 -16.74
C ILE A 174 9.04 22.14 -17.48
N THR A 175 9.35 21.69 -18.69
CA THR A 175 8.49 20.81 -19.49
C THR A 175 9.22 19.51 -19.81
N GLY A 176 8.49 18.44 -20.14
CA GLY A 176 9.08 17.17 -20.50
C GLY A 176 8.05 16.15 -20.94
N LYS A 177 8.50 15.07 -21.60
CA LYS A 177 7.61 13.99 -22.00
C LYS A 177 7.15 13.19 -20.77
N ALA A 178 5.87 12.84 -20.75
CA ALA A 178 5.25 11.97 -19.77
C ALA A 178 4.40 10.90 -20.47
N HIS A 179 4.27 9.75 -19.83
CA HIS A 179 3.42 8.65 -20.29
C HIS A 179 2.46 8.26 -19.18
N LEU A 180 1.20 8.02 -19.56
CA LEU A 180 0.13 7.57 -18.69
C LEU A 180 -0.60 6.41 -19.37
N GLU A 181 -1.00 5.42 -18.58
CA GLU A 181 -1.94 4.40 -19.02
C GLU A 181 -3.30 4.69 -18.41
N ILE A 182 -4.33 4.76 -19.24
CA ILE A 182 -5.69 5.10 -18.87
C ILE A 182 -6.58 3.89 -19.16
N THR A 183 -7.42 3.54 -18.20
CA THR A 183 -8.43 2.48 -18.37
C THR A 183 -9.74 2.90 -17.72
N SER A 184 -10.80 2.15 -18.01
CA SER A 184 -12.13 2.34 -17.48
C SER A 184 -12.84 1.00 -17.38
N THR A 185 -13.62 0.78 -16.33
CA THR A 185 -14.48 -0.41 -16.19
C THR A 185 -15.85 -0.23 -16.85
N GLU A 186 -16.12 0.95 -17.40
CA GLU A 186 -17.37 1.33 -18.05
C GLU A 186 -17.10 2.22 -19.28
N LYS A 187 -18.10 2.37 -20.16
CA LYS A 187 -17.96 3.27 -21.30
C LYS A 187 -18.13 4.72 -20.83
N VAL A 188 -17.05 5.48 -20.86
CA VAL A 188 -17.04 6.93 -20.60
C VAL A 188 -16.36 7.67 -21.73
N PHE A 189 -16.72 8.93 -21.94
CA PHE A 189 -16.14 9.74 -23.01
C PHE A 189 -14.87 10.49 -22.59
N SER A 190 -14.62 10.66 -21.30
CA SER A 190 -13.38 11.24 -20.80
C SER A 190 -12.93 10.64 -19.48
N ARG A 191 -11.63 10.69 -19.20
CA ARG A 191 -11.03 10.34 -17.89
C ARG A 191 -9.94 11.33 -17.51
N ALA A 192 -9.77 11.54 -16.20
CA ALA A 192 -8.62 12.25 -15.65
C ALA A 192 -7.32 11.47 -15.92
N PHE A 193 -6.21 12.19 -16.05
CA PHE A 193 -4.87 11.62 -16.19
C PHE A 193 -4.44 10.76 -15.00
N SER A 194 -5.02 11.03 -13.82
CA SER A 194 -4.89 10.20 -12.62
C SER A 194 -6.27 9.76 -12.19
N TRP A 195 -6.50 8.45 -12.15
CA TRP A 195 -7.73 7.89 -11.64
C TRP A 195 -7.46 6.71 -10.71
N SER A 196 -8.11 6.73 -9.57
CA SER A 196 -8.17 5.61 -8.64
C SER A 196 -9.56 5.59 -8.00
N PRO A 197 -10.13 4.41 -7.69
CA PRO A 197 -11.29 4.30 -6.81
C PRO A 197 -11.09 4.99 -5.45
N TRP A 198 -9.81 5.18 -5.07
CA TRP A 198 -9.40 5.82 -3.82
C TRP A 198 -9.08 7.30 -3.97
N GLY A 199 -9.43 7.96 -5.08
CA GLY A 199 -9.26 9.40 -5.29
C GLY A 199 -8.64 9.78 -6.64
N ILE A 200 -8.86 11.04 -7.04
CA ILE A 200 -8.25 11.67 -8.21
C ILE A 200 -7.07 12.49 -7.73
N GLY A 201 -5.87 12.17 -8.21
CA GLY A 201 -4.66 12.92 -7.88
C GLY A 201 -4.47 14.14 -8.80
N ALA A 202 -3.81 15.17 -8.30
CA ALA A 202 -3.41 16.34 -9.09
C ALA A 202 -2.35 15.93 -10.13
N ALA A 203 -2.77 15.57 -11.34
CA ALA A 203 -1.88 15.18 -12.43
C ALA A 203 -1.02 16.36 -12.95
N PHE A 204 0.05 16.04 -13.67
CA PHE A 204 0.84 17.05 -14.38
C PHE A 204 0.05 17.50 -15.63
N PRO A 205 -0.21 18.81 -15.81
CA PRO A 205 -0.98 19.27 -16.96
C PRO A 205 -0.15 19.19 -18.25
N SER A 206 -0.84 18.99 -19.37
CA SER A 206 -0.25 19.18 -20.71
C SER A 206 0.18 20.64 -20.91
N VAL A 207 1.27 20.85 -21.65
CA VAL A 207 1.72 22.19 -22.07
C VAL A 207 0.72 22.89 -22.98
N SER A 208 -0.07 22.12 -23.75
CA SER A 208 -1.01 22.60 -24.74
C SER A 208 -2.28 21.75 -24.74
N LEU A 209 -3.41 22.37 -25.11
CA LEU A 209 -4.65 21.67 -25.42
C LEU A 209 -4.69 21.17 -26.87
N ASP A 210 -3.78 21.68 -27.72
CA ASP A 210 -3.50 21.09 -29.02
C ASP A 210 -2.74 19.77 -28.83
N ASN A 211 -3.28 18.70 -29.41
CA ASN A 211 -2.75 17.36 -29.29
C ASN A 211 -1.72 17.01 -30.39
N THR A 212 -1.31 17.96 -31.25
CA THR A 212 -0.32 17.75 -32.33
C THR A 212 0.97 17.06 -31.88
N ASP A 213 1.50 17.40 -30.71
CA ASP A 213 2.74 16.85 -30.15
C ASP A 213 2.54 15.67 -29.18
N ALA A 214 1.30 15.16 -29.10
CA ALA A 214 0.91 14.04 -28.25
C ALA A 214 0.39 12.85 -29.07
N THR A 215 0.43 11.67 -28.47
CA THR A 215 -0.08 10.43 -29.07
C THR A 215 -0.97 9.68 -28.08
N LEU A 216 -2.03 9.07 -28.60
CA LEU A 216 -2.91 8.19 -27.86
C LEU A 216 -3.00 6.87 -28.61
N THR A 217 -2.62 5.76 -27.97
CA THR A 217 -2.80 4.42 -28.54
C THR A 217 -3.75 3.61 -27.66
N MET A 218 -4.46 2.66 -28.25
CA MET A 218 -5.38 1.78 -27.53
C MET A 218 -5.12 0.31 -27.84
N ARG A 219 -5.31 -0.55 -26.83
CA ARG A 219 -5.13 -2.01 -26.94
C ARG A 219 -6.02 -2.77 -25.94
N PRO A 220 -6.41 -4.03 -26.21
CA PRO A 220 -7.22 -4.82 -25.30
C PRO A 220 -6.44 -5.35 -24.08
N HIS A 221 -5.13 -5.58 -24.22
CA HIS A 221 -4.23 -6.02 -23.16
C HIS A 221 -2.78 -5.68 -23.53
N ARG A 222 -1.86 -5.72 -22.55
CA ARG A 222 -0.50 -5.17 -22.71
C ARG A 222 0.35 -5.83 -23.80
N VAL A 223 0.23 -7.14 -23.97
CA VAL A 223 0.98 -7.89 -25.00
C VAL A 223 0.44 -7.68 -26.43
N ALA A 224 -0.73 -7.03 -26.59
CA ALA A 224 -1.23 -6.67 -27.91
C ALA A 224 -0.53 -5.41 -28.45
N GLY A 225 -0.37 -5.36 -29.77
CA GLY A 225 0.07 -4.15 -30.46
C GLY A 225 -0.92 -3.00 -30.21
N GLY A 226 -0.39 -1.81 -29.91
CA GLY A 226 -1.20 -0.60 -29.78
C GLY A 226 -1.63 -0.09 -31.14
N VAL A 227 -2.89 0.33 -31.25
CA VAL A 227 -3.41 1.04 -32.43
C VAL A 227 -3.55 2.50 -32.06
N GLU A 228 -2.98 3.40 -32.87
CA GLU A 228 -3.13 4.84 -32.66
C GLU A 228 -4.59 5.25 -32.83
N VAL A 229 -5.11 6.03 -31.88
CA VAL A 229 -6.41 6.69 -31.99
C VAL A 229 -6.21 7.93 -32.88
N PRO A 230 -6.92 8.06 -34.02
CA PRO A 230 -6.78 9.21 -34.92
C PRO A 230 -6.88 10.54 -34.17
N ARG A 231 -6.05 11.50 -34.55
CA ARG A 231 -5.86 12.76 -33.82
C ARG A 231 -7.13 13.59 -33.68
N ASP A 232 -8.04 13.50 -34.66
CA ASP A 232 -9.34 14.15 -34.70
C ASP A 232 -10.45 13.41 -33.93
N GLU A 233 -10.15 12.23 -33.37
CA GLU A 233 -11.07 11.39 -32.60
C GLU A 233 -10.84 11.48 -31.07
N TRP A 234 -9.86 12.26 -30.63
CA TRP A 234 -9.60 12.51 -29.21
C TRP A 234 -9.05 13.93 -28.97
N ALA A 235 -9.19 14.44 -27.75
CA ALA A 235 -8.71 15.77 -27.36
C ALA A 235 -8.35 15.82 -25.87
N PHE A 236 -7.59 16.84 -25.46
CA PHE A 236 -7.43 17.17 -24.05
C PHE A 236 -8.69 17.89 -23.54
N GLY A 237 -9.47 17.21 -22.69
CA GLY A 237 -10.72 17.75 -22.20
C GLY A 237 -11.60 16.78 -21.42
N ARG A 238 -12.57 17.35 -20.71
CA ARG A 238 -13.64 16.66 -19.98
C ARG A 238 -14.91 16.61 -20.82
N TRP A 239 -15.63 15.50 -20.74
CA TRP A 239 -16.97 15.37 -21.30
C TRP A 239 -18.01 15.51 -20.20
N GLU A 240 -18.70 16.64 -20.18
CA GLU A 240 -19.70 16.98 -19.15
C GLU A 240 -20.91 17.62 -19.81
N ASN A 241 -22.12 17.21 -19.40
CA ASN A 241 -23.37 17.74 -19.94
C ASN A 241 -23.41 17.75 -21.47
N GLU A 242 -22.98 16.64 -22.08
CA GLU A 242 -22.91 16.44 -23.53
C GLU A 242 -22.03 17.45 -24.28
N LYS A 243 -21.05 18.04 -23.59
CA LYS A 243 -20.12 19.01 -24.15
C LYS A 243 -18.69 18.65 -23.80
N LEU A 244 -17.80 18.90 -24.76
CA LEU A 244 -16.37 18.88 -24.53
C LEU A 244 -15.94 20.19 -23.88
N ILE A 245 -15.43 20.10 -22.65
CA ILE A 245 -14.85 21.20 -21.89
C ILE A 245 -13.32 21.05 -21.95
N PRO A 246 -12.57 22.04 -22.47
CA PRO A 246 -11.13 21.96 -22.54
C PRO A 246 -10.49 21.81 -21.15
N ASP A 247 -9.56 20.86 -21.01
CA ASP A 247 -8.91 20.52 -19.73
C ASP A 247 -7.57 19.83 -19.99
N ALA A 248 -6.48 20.40 -19.46
CA ALA A 248 -5.12 19.92 -19.71
C ALA A 248 -4.72 18.69 -18.86
N THR A 249 -5.65 18.17 -18.04
CA THR A 249 -5.44 17.02 -17.14
C THR A 249 -6.40 15.87 -17.42
N HIS A 250 -7.13 15.93 -18.54
CA HIS A 250 -8.10 14.93 -18.95
C HIS A 250 -7.92 14.55 -20.42
N VAL A 251 -8.28 13.31 -20.75
CA VAL A 251 -8.39 12.87 -22.13
C VAL A 251 -9.87 12.62 -22.45
N TYR A 252 -10.32 13.13 -23.59
CA TYR A 252 -11.60 12.84 -24.21
C TYR A 252 -11.40 11.96 -25.43
N VAL A 253 -12.24 10.93 -25.60
CA VAL A 253 -12.29 10.07 -26.78
C VAL A 253 -13.71 10.08 -27.32
N LYS A 254 -13.89 10.48 -28.58
CA LYS A 254 -15.20 10.70 -29.22
C LYS A 254 -16.06 9.46 -29.29
N ALA A 255 -15.47 8.30 -29.55
CA ALA A 255 -16.16 7.01 -29.54
C ALA A 255 -16.46 6.48 -28.11
N GLY A 256 -15.85 7.09 -27.10
CA GLY A 256 -15.78 6.60 -25.72
C GLY A 256 -14.63 5.61 -25.49
N LEU A 257 -14.09 5.65 -24.28
CA LEU A 257 -13.14 4.66 -23.77
C LEU A 257 -13.86 3.31 -23.64
N ARG A 258 -13.27 2.26 -24.22
CA ARG A 258 -13.83 0.90 -24.19
C ARG A 258 -13.56 0.26 -22.81
N PRO A 259 -14.57 -0.34 -22.16
CA PRO A 259 -14.38 -1.05 -20.89
C PRO A 259 -13.25 -2.08 -20.96
N GLY A 260 -12.32 -2.03 -20.01
CA GLY A 260 -11.19 -2.96 -19.90
C GLY A 260 -10.07 -2.75 -20.92
N TRP A 261 -10.19 -1.85 -21.88
CA TRP A 261 -9.08 -1.52 -22.78
C TRP A 261 -8.08 -0.59 -22.11
N LEU A 262 -6.83 -0.67 -22.56
CA LEU A 262 -5.72 0.17 -22.10
C LEU A 262 -5.46 1.26 -23.14
N TYR A 263 -5.37 2.51 -22.68
CA TYR A 263 -5.08 3.67 -23.50
C TYR A 263 -3.77 4.30 -23.06
N ASP A 264 -2.73 4.24 -23.89
CA ASP A 264 -1.43 4.84 -23.60
C ASP A 264 -1.40 6.27 -24.16
N LEU A 265 -1.31 7.25 -23.28
CA LEU A 265 -1.14 8.66 -23.62
C LEU A 265 0.33 9.05 -23.42
N ALA A 266 1.00 9.50 -24.48
CA ALA A 266 2.28 10.18 -24.39
C ALA A 266 2.10 11.66 -24.76
N TYR A 267 2.53 12.55 -23.87
CA TYR A 267 2.31 13.99 -24.03
C TYR A 267 3.47 14.79 -23.43
N THR A 268 3.51 16.09 -23.68
CA THR A 268 4.48 17.00 -23.04
C THR A 268 3.81 17.63 -21.81
N ALA A 269 4.25 17.23 -20.62
CA ALA A 269 3.81 17.77 -19.35
C ALA A 269 4.58 19.04 -18.97
N LYS A 270 4.04 19.80 -18.01
CA LYS A 270 4.69 20.94 -17.37
C LYS A 270 4.52 20.92 -15.86
N GLU A 271 5.26 21.80 -15.19
CA GLU A 271 5.15 22.05 -13.75
C GLU A 271 5.46 20.80 -12.90
N PRO A 272 6.69 20.24 -13.00
CA PRO A 272 7.06 19.09 -12.19
C PRO A 272 7.13 19.49 -10.71
N ARG A 273 6.30 18.85 -9.91
CA ARG A 273 6.40 18.86 -8.44
C ARG A 273 7.71 18.20 -8.01
N VAL A 274 8.36 18.75 -6.99
CA VAL A 274 9.51 18.13 -6.34
C VAL A 274 9.02 17.01 -5.42
N THR A 275 8.55 15.90 -6.00
CA THR A 275 7.80 14.85 -5.30
C THR A 275 8.57 14.23 -4.13
N GLY A 276 9.89 14.11 -4.24
CA GLY A 276 10.72 13.53 -3.18
C GLY A 276 10.70 14.32 -1.87
N LEU A 277 10.31 15.60 -1.87
CA LEU A 277 10.10 16.37 -0.64
C LEU A 277 8.93 15.83 0.20
N GLY A 278 8.03 15.04 -0.38
CA GLY A 278 7.05 14.28 0.37
C GLY A 278 7.69 13.26 1.30
N LEU A 279 8.75 12.59 0.85
CA LEU A 279 9.50 11.61 1.64
C LEU A 279 10.29 12.29 2.77
N THR A 280 10.89 13.45 2.50
CA THR A 280 11.58 14.22 3.56
C THR A 280 10.58 14.83 4.54
N ALA A 281 9.38 15.22 4.10
CA ALA A 281 8.32 15.65 5.04
C ALA A 281 7.96 14.55 6.05
N MET A 282 7.90 13.28 5.63
CA MET A 282 7.73 12.15 6.55
C MET A 282 8.90 12.05 7.54
N ARG A 283 10.14 12.09 7.01
CA ARG A 283 11.38 12.02 7.78
C ARG A 283 11.41 13.09 8.87
N ASP A 284 11.20 14.33 8.47
CA ASP A 284 11.38 15.53 9.29
C ASP A 284 10.24 15.67 10.31
N CYS A 285 9.01 15.30 9.92
CA CYS A 285 7.88 15.21 10.84
C CYS A 285 8.17 14.22 11.99
N VAL A 286 8.58 12.99 11.66
CA VAL A 286 8.88 11.98 12.66
C VAL A 286 10.10 12.36 13.50
N ALA A 287 11.16 12.87 12.87
CA ALA A 287 12.34 13.36 13.58
C ALA A 287 11.98 14.48 14.58
N PHE A 288 11.09 15.40 14.21
CA PHE A 288 10.60 16.44 15.12
C PHE A 288 9.87 15.86 16.33
N PHE A 289 8.87 14.99 16.12
CA PHE A 289 8.11 14.42 17.25
C PHE A 289 8.96 13.49 18.12
N ARG A 290 9.95 12.82 17.52
CA ARG A 290 10.85 11.90 18.21
C ARG A 290 11.95 12.61 19.01
N HIS A 291 12.60 13.60 18.40
CA HIS A 291 13.85 14.19 18.91
C HIS A 291 13.73 15.69 19.28
N GLY A 292 12.64 16.34 18.91
CA GLY A 292 12.43 17.78 19.09
C GLY A 292 12.18 18.20 20.55
N ASP A 293 12.44 19.46 20.85
CA ASP A 293 12.36 20.02 22.20
C ASP A 293 10.93 20.26 22.72
N ALA A 294 10.79 20.34 24.05
CA ALA A 294 9.50 20.42 24.72
C ALA A 294 8.70 21.72 24.52
N LYS A 295 9.28 22.77 23.91
CA LYS A 295 8.56 24.05 23.76
C LYS A 295 7.41 23.92 22.76
N THR A 296 7.60 23.10 21.72
CA THR A 296 6.63 22.93 20.62
C THR A 296 6.27 21.48 20.35
N ASN A 297 7.07 20.50 20.83
CA ASN A 297 6.81 19.09 20.64
C ASN A 297 5.97 18.49 21.80
N PRO A 298 4.71 18.06 21.55
CA PRO A 298 3.86 17.44 22.57
C PRO A 298 4.30 16.03 23.01
N LEU A 299 5.33 15.46 22.38
CA LEU A 299 5.92 14.16 22.69
C LEU A 299 7.37 14.25 23.18
N ALA A 300 7.87 15.46 23.47
CA ALA A 300 9.25 15.64 23.91
C ALA A 300 9.60 14.77 25.12
N GLY A 301 10.65 13.96 24.97
CA GLY A 301 11.11 13.03 26.00
C GLY A 301 10.26 11.76 26.18
N ALA A 302 9.13 11.63 25.48
CA ALA A 302 8.24 10.47 25.61
C ALA A 302 8.56 9.34 24.61
N VAL A 303 9.17 9.65 23.46
CA VAL A 303 9.45 8.66 22.41
C VAL A 303 10.84 8.06 22.58
N GLN A 304 10.90 6.74 22.76
CA GLN A 304 12.14 5.95 22.83
C GLN A 304 12.43 5.25 21.50
N LYS A 305 11.38 4.72 20.87
CA LYS A 305 11.43 3.99 19.60
C LYS A 305 10.36 4.52 18.65
N ALA A 306 10.66 4.50 17.36
CA ALA A 306 9.68 4.80 16.33
C ALA A 306 9.57 3.64 15.34
N CYS A 307 8.34 3.20 15.09
CA CYS A 307 8.04 2.19 14.09
C CYS A 307 7.20 2.82 12.98
N VAL A 308 7.43 2.41 11.73
CA VAL A 308 6.62 2.83 10.59
C VAL A 308 5.75 1.68 10.08
N PHE A 309 4.52 2.01 9.71
CA PHE A 309 3.55 1.08 9.15
C PHE A 309 2.97 1.63 7.84
N GLY A 310 2.69 0.74 6.89
CA GLY A 310 2.02 1.11 5.65
C GLY A 310 1.44 -0.10 4.92
N ILE A 311 0.39 0.16 4.15
CA ILE A 311 -0.40 -0.82 3.39
C ILE A 311 -0.36 -0.43 1.91
N SER A 312 -0.03 -1.39 1.03
CA SER A 312 -0.15 -1.23 -0.42
C SER A 312 0.76 -0.12 -0.97
N GLN A 313 0.21 1.01 -1.44
CA GLN A 313 1.00 2.18 -1.83
C GLN A 313 1.92 2.63 -0.70
N SER A 314 1.41 2.74 0.52
CA SER A 314 2.19 3.28 1.62
C SER A 314 3.23 2.28 2.15
N GLY A 315 2.98 0.97 2.00
CA GLY A 315 4.01 -0.07 2.18
C GLY A 315 5.18 0.10 1.19
N ARG A 316 4.89 0.36 -0.09
CA ARG A 316 5.94 0.69 -1.08
C ARG A 316 6.67 1.98 -0.77
N VAL A 317 5.99 2.99 -0.23
CA VAL A 317 6.62 4.26 0.18
C VAL A 317 7.69 3.98 1.21
N ILE A 318 7.41 3.13 2.21
CA ILE A 318 8.40 2.73 3.21
C ILE A 318 9.61 2.05 2.55
N HIS A 319 9.37 1.06 1.67
CA HIS A 319 10.48 0.37 0.99
C HIS A 319 11.29 1.32 0.12
N HIS A 320 10.64 2.24 -0.60
CA HIS A 320 11.31 3.24 -1.42
C HIS A 320 12.07 4.28 -0.58
N PHE A 321 11.51 4.71 0.56
CA PHE A 321 12.16 5.60 1.52
C PHE A 321 13.48 5.00 2.04
N LEU A 322 13.48 3.69 2.34
CA LEU A 322 14.68 2.96 2.73
C LEU A 322 15.65 2.75 1.57
N TYR A 323 15.14 2.51 0.36
CA TYR A 323 15.94 2.43 -0.86
C TYR A 323 16.69 3.75 -1.11
N GLU A 324 16.03 4.89 -0.94
CA GLU A 324 16.65 6.22 -1.07
C GLU A 324 17.59 6.57 0.10
N GLY A 325 17.62 5.76 1.18
CA GLY A 325 18.49 5.97 2.34
C GLY A 325 18.01 7.06 3.29
N LEU A 326 16.72 7.38 3.28
CA LEU A 326 16.15 8.54 3.98
C LEU A 326 15.87 8.31 5.48
N ASN A 327 16.26 7.17 6.06
CA ASN A 327 16.02 6.86 7.48
C ASN A 327 16.98 7.56 8.47
N GLY A 328 17.77 8.54 8.00
CA GLY A 328 18.53 9.47 8.82
C GLY A 328 18.11 10.90 8.53
N ASP A 329 17.81 11.68 9.57
CA ASP A 329 17.50 13.12 9.44
C ASP A 329 18.72 13.96 9.02
N GLU A 330 18.55 15.27 8.82
CA GLU A 330 19.65 16.16 8.41
C GLU A 330 20.78 16.27 9.45
N GLN A 331 20.55 15.81 10.69
CA GLN A 331 21.55 15.73 11.74
C GLN A 331 22.13 14.32 11.92
N GLY A 332 21.78 13.39 11.03
CA GLY A 332 22.27 12.01 11.05
C GLY A 332 21.66 11.14 12.16
N ARG A 333 20.50 11.50 12.71
CA ARG A 333 19.81 10.68 13.72
C ARG A 333 18.81 9.74 13.06
N ILE A 334 18.68 8.54 13.61
CA ILE A 334 17.72 7.53 13.14
C ILE A 334 16.28 8.05 13.27
N VAL A 335 15.49 7.87 12.20
CA VAL A 335 14.07 8.21 12.17
C VAL A 335 13.20 7.04 12.62
N PHE A 336 13.36 5.86 12.02
CA PHE A 336 12.62 4.63 12.38
C PHE A 336 13.56 3.51 12.83
N ASP A 337 13.20 2.83 13.92
CA ASP A 337 13.86 1.60 14.40
C ASP A 337 13.25 0.35 13.77
N GLY A 338 11.98 0.40 13.37
CA GLY A 338 11.23 -0.74 12.86
C GLY A 338 10.29 -0.36 11.72
N ALA A 339 10.08 -1.28 10.76
CA ALA A 339 9.16 -1.11 9.65
C ALA A 339 8.26 -2.35 9.47
N LEU A 340 6.94 -2.15 9.50
CA LEU A 340 5.93 -3.15 9.13
C LEU A 340 5.37 -2.78 7.75
N ILE A 341 5.81 -3.50 6.73
CA ILE A 341 5.46 -3.27 5.33
C ILE A 341 4.41 -4.31 4.93
N HIS A 342 3.16 -3.88 4.79
CA HIS A 342 2.04 -4.77 4.47
C HIS A 342 1.63 -4.63 2.99
N VAL A 343 1.49 -5.78 2.31
CA VAL A 343 0.95 -5.96 0.95
C VAL A 343 1.57 -5.02 -0.10
N ALA A 344 2.86 -4.74 0.02
CA ALA A 344 3.59 -3.90 -0.92
C ALA A 344 3.99 -4.65 -2.22
N GLY A 345 3.98 -5.99 -2.19
CA GLY A 345 4.69 -6.81 -3.15
C GLY A 345 6.21 -6.70 -3.00
N SER A 346 6.95 -6.95 -4.08
CA SER A 346 8.40 -6.68 -4.17
C SER A 346 8.74 -5.28 -4.73
N GLY A 347 7.71 -4.56 -5.16
CA GLY A 347 7.85 -3.26 -5.78
C GLY A 347 8.20 -2.14 -4.81
N LYS A 348 8.83 -1.12 -5.37
CA LYS A 348 8.94 0.23 -4.80
C LYS A 348 7.94 1.13 -5.55
N GLY A 349 7.94 2.43 -5.30
CA GLY A 349 7.14 3.36 -6.13
C GLY A 349 8.00 4.37 -6.87
N MET A 350 7.36 5.23 -7.66
CA MET A 350 8.00 6.34 -8.37
C MET A 350 7.91 7.63 -7.57
N PHE A 351 8.28 7.58 -6.29
CA PHE A 351 8.03 8.66 -5.33
C PHE A 351 9.09 9.79 -5.35
N ASN A 352 10.14 9.64 -6.17
CA ASN A 352 11.23 10.60 -6.31
C ASN A 352 11.67 10.78 -7.77
N HIS A 353 10.71 10.81 -8.71
CA HIS A 353 10.98 10.92 -10.14
C HIS A 353 10.16 12.04 -10.78
N ARG A 354 10.75 12.76 -11.74
CA ARG A 354 10.10 13.84 -12.47
C ARG A 354 8.96 13.31 -13.33
N PHE A 355 7.82 13.99 -13.31
CA PHE A 355 6.61 13.66 -14.09
C PHE A 355 6.08 12.24 -13.88
N ARG A 356 6.36 11.61 -12.73
CA ARG A 356 5.76 10.33 -12.33
C ARG A 356 4.70 10.54 -11.26
N MET A 357 3.63 9.77 -11.34
CA MET A 357 2.53 9.86 -10.39
C MET A 357 2.69 8.83 -9.27
N SER A 358 2.49 9.26 -8.03
CA SER A 358 2.57 8.42 -6.84
C SER A 358 1.56 7.26 -6.84
N THR A 359 0.45 7.41 -7.56
CA THR A 359 -0.62 6.42 -7.65
C THR A 359 -0.33 5.28 -8.61
N GLU A 360 0.73 5.38 -9.42
CA GLU A 360 1.11 4.34 -10.39
C GLU A 360 1.65 3.08 -9.71
N TYR A 361 1.23 1.93 -10.24
CA TYR A 361 1.78 0.61 -9.95
C TYR A 361 1.37 -0.38 -11.04
N GLY A 362 2.11 -1.47 -11.19
CA GLY A 362 1.79 -2.56 -12.10
C GLY A 362 0.90 -3.64 -11.47
N THR A 363 0.05 -4.24 -12.30
CA THR A 363 -0.72 -5.46 -12.02
C THR A 363 -0.74 -6.33 -13.28
N GLN A 364 -1.39 -7.50 -13.25
CA GLN A 364 -1.41 -8.38 -14.42
C GLN A 364 -2.03 -7.72 -15.68
N HIS A 365 -3.08 -6.91 -15.54
CA HIS A 365 -3.73 -6.24 -16.67
C HIS A 365 -3.14 -4.86 -17.01
N GLU A 366 -2.94 -4.03 -16.00
CA GLU A 366 -2.70 -2.58 -16.12
C GLU A 366 -1.41 -2.14 -15.43
N GLY A 367 -0.86 -1.00 -15.83
CA GLY A 367 0.24 -0.31 -15.18
C GLY A 367 1.62 -0.95 -15.38
N HIS A 368 1.79 -1.82 -16.39
CA HIS A 368 3.07 -2.51 -16.64
C HIS A 368 4.25 -1.56 -16.88
N LEU A 369 3.98 -0.36 -17.40
CA LEU A 369 4.99 0.68 -17.67
C LEU A 369 5.14 1.70 -16.52
N SER A 370 4.50 1.45 -15.37
CA SER A 370 4.64 2.28 -14.16
C SER A 370 6.06 2.25 -13.57
N GLY A 371 6.77 1.14 -13.81
CA GLY A 371 8.10 0.87 -13.25
C GLY A 371 8.12 0.65 -11.74
N SER A 372 6.99 0.48 -11.04
CA SER A 372 6.99 0.26 -9.58
C SER A 372 7.88 -0.92 -9.15
N GLU A 373 7.95 -1.98 -9.94
CA GLU A 373 8.79 -3.16 -9.69
C GLU A 373 10.13 -3.06 -10.47
N PHE A 374 11.04 -2.22 -9.99
CA PHE A 374 12.39 -2.07 -10.56
C PHE A 374 13.48 -2.74 -9.70
N PHE A 375 14.54 -3.24 -10.36
CA PHE A 375 15.71 -3.83 -9.71
C PHE A 375 16.54 -2.79 -8.94
N PRO A 376 17.13 -3.13 -7.77
CA PRO A 376 17.05 -4.38 -7.03
C PRO A 376 15.72 -4.55 -6.26
N LEU A 377 15.16 -5.77 -6.28
CA LEU A 377 13.85 -6.07 -5.67
C LEU A 377 14.00 -6.61 -4.24
N ALA A 378 14.94 -7.52 -4.00
CA ALA A 378 15.16 -8.13 -2.69
C ALA A 378 16.00 -7.24 -1.75
N PRO A 379 15.86 -7.37 -0.42
CA PRO A 379 16.63 -6.62 0.58
C PRO A 379 18.02 -7.24 0.87
N LEU A 380 18.70 -7.71 -0.17
CA LEU A 380 20.05 -8.26 -0.11
C LEU A 380 20.73 -8.16 -1.49
N PRO A 381 22.08 -8.26 -1.56
CA PRO A 381 22.80 -8.21 -2.82
C PRO A 381 22.34 -9.27 -3.80
N GLN A 382 22.02 -8.84 -5.01
CA GLN A 382 21.70 -9.68 -6.16
C GLN A 382 22.39 -9.13 -7.42
N THR A 383 22.46 -9.97 -8.44
CA THR A 383 22.83 -9.57 -9.80
C THR A 383 21.73 -10.03 -10.74
N ASP A 384 21.22 -9.13 -11.57
CA ASP A 384 20.29 -9.46 -12.64
C ASP A 384 21.08 -10.04 -13.83
N PRO A 385 20.91 -11.33 -14.17
CA PRO A 385 21.69 -11.96 -15.25
C PRO A 385 21.35 -11.43 -16.65
N VAL A 386 20.21 -10.74 -16.82
CA VAL A 386 19.79 -10.20 -18.13
C VAL A 386 20.43 -8.85 -18.40
N THR A 387 20.51 -7.98 -17.40
CA THR A 387 21.04 -6.60 -17.54
C THR A 387 22.50 -6.50 -17.09
N GLY A 388 22.98 -7.42 -16.25
CA GLY A 388 24.27 -7.34 -15.59
C GLY A 388 24.31 -6.39 -14.38
N GLU A 389 23.18 -5.75 -14.04
CA GLU A 389 23.09 -4.84 -12.89
C GLU A 389 23.22 -5.61 -11.58
N SER A 390 23.97 -5.07 -10.62
CA SER A 390 24.06 -5.60 -9.25
C SER A 390 23.55 -4.59 -8.24
N GLY A 391 22.82 -5.05 -7.23
CA GLY A 391 22.24 -4.16 -6.23
C GLY A 391 21.56 -4.87 -5.08
N ASP A 392 21.23 -4.08 -4.06
CA ASP A 392 20.48 -4.46 -2.87
C ASP A 392 19.49 -3.33 -2.58
N SER A 393 18.20 -3.66 -2.39
CA SER A 393 17.17 -2.65 -2.16
C SER A 393 17.34 -1.85 -0.87
N LEU A 394 18.20 -2.31 0.06
CA LEU A 394 18.53 -1.62 1.32
C LEU A 394 19.97 -1.10 1.38
N ALA A 395 20.72 -1.15 0.27
CA ALA A 395 22.15 -0.81 0.26
C ALA A 395 22.46 0.57 0.86
N ARG A 396 21.64 1.59 0.55
CA ARG A 396 21.83 2.96 1.02
C ARG A 396 21.55 3.10 2.52
N SER A 397 20.46 2.51 3.01
CA SER A 397 20.15 2.48 4.44
C SER A 397 21.21 1.72 5.25
N ARG A 398 21.77 0.63 4.70
CA ARG A 398 22.87 -0.10 5.33
C ARG A 398 24.14 0.73 5.40
N LYS A 399 24.48 1.41 4.31
CA LYS A 399 25.64 2.30 4.23
C LYS A 399 25.57 3.45 5.24
N SER A 400 24.38 4.01 5.51
CA SER A 400 24.20 5.05 6.52
C SER A 400 24.16 4.53 7.96
N GLY A 401 24.11 3.21 8.17
CA GLY A 401 23.96 2.62 9.50
C GLY A 401 22.55 2.73 10.08
N HIS A 402 21.57 3.15 9.29
CA HIS A 402 20.20 3.43 9.73
C HIS A 402 19.17 2.46 9.11
N THR A 403 19.51 1.19 8.91
CA THR A 403 18.51 0.20 8.49
C THR A 403 17.62 -0.21 9.68
N PRO A 404 16.28 -0.05 9.60
CA PRO A 404 15.38 -0.53 10.65
C PRO A 404 15.27 -2.06 10.62
N ARG A 405 14.71 -2.66 11.68
CA ARG A 405 14.21 -4.03 11.62
C ARG A 405 12.95 -4.09 10.75
N ILE A 406 12.83 -5.05 9.84
CA ILE A 406 11.76 -5.05 8.83
C ILE A 406 10.95 -6.34 8.90
N LEU A 407 9.62 -6.20 8.99
CA LEU A 407 8.67 -7.27 8.71
C LEU A 407 7.91 -6.93 7.43
N PHE A 408 8.10 -7.74 6.38
CA PHE A 408 7.21 -7.77 5.24
C PHE A 408 6.08 -8.75 5.52
N THR A 409 4.84 -8.32 5.34
CA THR A 409 3.66 -9.18 5.37
C THR A 409 2.94 -9.06 4.04
N GLN A 410 2.71 -10.18 3.38
CA GLN A 410 2.06 -10.26 2.07
C GLN A 410 0.80 -11.11 2.21
N SER A 411 -0.20 -10.85 1.37
CA SER A 411 -1.29 -11.77 1.10
C SER A 411 -0.97 -12.60 -0.13
N SER A 412 -1.81 -13.58 -0.43
CA SER A 412 -1.73 -14.35 -1.68
C SER A 412 -1.84 -13.44 -2.91
N THR A 413 -2.61 -12.34 -2.82
CA THR A 413 -2.76 -11.39 -3.94
C THR A 413 -1.44 -10.79 -4.38
N GLU A 414 -0.48 -10.52 -3.48
CA GLU A 414 0.78 -9.90 -3.91
C GLU A 414 1.69 -10.87 -4.68
N TYR A 415 1.53 -12.18 -4.51
CA TYR A 415 2.21 -13.15 -5.38
C TYR A 415 1.61 -13.15 -6.80
N TRP A 416 0.29 -12.98 -6.91
CA TRP A 416 -0.43 -12.94 -8.19
C TRP A 416 -0.28 -11.63 -8.94
N SER A 417 -0.33 -10.51 -8.23
CA SER A 417 -0.48 -9.19 -8.84
C SER A 417 0.68 -8.25 -8.59
N ARG A 418 1.54 -8.49 -7.59
CA ARG A 418 2.60 -7.55 -7.16
C ARG A 418 3.99 -8.20 -6.96
N ALA A 419 4.22 -9.34 -7.62
CA ALA A 419 5.52 -10.00 -7.71
C ALA A 419 6.20 -10.30 -6.34
N ALA A 420 5.42 -10.63 -5.30
CA ALA A 420 5.95 -10.83 -3.95
C ALA A 420 7.02 -11.92 -3.83
N SER A 421 7.04 -12.92 -4.72
CA SER A 421 8.09 -13.95 -4.72
C SER A 421 9.50 -13.35 -4.84
N LEU A 422 9.65 -12.24 -5.57
CA LEU A 422 10.94 -11.58 -5.82
C LEU A 422 11.52 -10.86 -4.59
N LEU A 423 10.83 -10.88 -3.44
CA LEU A 423 11.42 -10.50 -2.15
C LEU A 423 12.35 -11.57 -1.58
N HIS A 424 12.14 -12.84 -1.94
CA HIS A 424 12.81 -13.99 -1.33
C HIS A 424 13.30 -15.03 -2.36
N THR A 425 13.24 -14.72 -3.66
CA THR A 425 13.88 -15.50 -4.74
C THR A 425 14.83 -14.64 -5.57
N ASP A 426 15.74 -15.28 -6.32
CA ASP A 426 16.41 -14.58 -7.42
C ASP A 426 15.40 -14.06 -8.47
N VAL A 427 15.86 -13.15 -9.32
CA VAL A 427 15.03 -12.46 -10.31
C VAL A 427 14.55 -13.35 -11.47
N GLU A 428 15.13 -14.54 -11.60
CA GLU A 428 14.73 -15.58 -12.56
C GLU A 428 13.86 -16.67 -11.90
N GLY A 429 13.54 -16.54 -10.61
CA GLY A 429 12.70 -17.47 -9.87
C GLY A 429 13.28 -18.88 -9.75
N GLN A 430 14.60 -19.02 -9.68
CA GLN A 430 15.29 -20.34 -9.68
C GLN A 430 15.83 -20.74 -8.32
N THR A 431 16.12 -19.78 -7.44
CA THR A 431 16.78 -20.02 -6.16
C THR A 431 16.06 -19.29 -5.03
N ASP A 432 15.87 -19.97 -3.90
CA ASP A 432 15.47 -19.33 -2.64
C ASP A 432 16.62 -18.48 -2.08
N LEU A 433 16.32 -17.26 -1.64
CA LEU A 433 17.29 -16.39 -0.97
C LEU A 433 17.34 -16.68 0.53
N THR A 434 18.55 -16.58 1.09
CA THR A 434 18.72 -16.49 2.54
C THR A 434 18.54 -15.04 2.96
N LEU A 435 17.40 -14.74 3.59
CA LEU A 435 17.09 -13.38 4.03
C LEU A 435 18.01 -12.95 5.19
N PRO A 436 18.44 -11.67 5.22
CA PRO A 436 19.19 -11.11 6.33
C PRO A 436 18.46 -11.21 7.68
N ASP A 437 19.22 -11.32 8.77
CA ASP A 437 18.67 -11.50 10.12
C ASP A 437 17.75 -10.35 10.56
N ASP A 438 17.93 -9.13 10.02
CA ASP A 438 17.13 -7.93 10.28
C ASP A 438 15.84 -7.84 9.45
N VAL A 439 15.56 -8.84 8.60
CA VAL A 439 14.37 -8.92 7.76
C VAL A 439 13.58 -10.20 8.06
N ARG A 440 12.26 -10.09 8.08
CA ARG A 440 11.34 -11.23 8.01
C ARG A 440 10.33 -11.03 6.90
N VAL A 441 9.90 -12.13 6.30
CA VAL A 441 8.86 -12.14 5.27
C VAL A 441 7.81 -13.18 5.65
N TYR A 442 6.55 -12.76 5.65
CA TYR A 442 5.40 -13.61 5.94
C TYR A 442 4.38 -13.54 4.81
N LEU A 443 3.83 -14.68 4.41
CA LEU A 443 2.63 -14.79 3.59
C LEU A 443 1.45 -15.12 4.52
N VAL A 444 0.31 -14.44 4.38
CA VAL A 444 -0.98 -14.91 4.90
C VAL A 444 -1.71 -15.68 3.80
N ALA A 445 -1.83 -16.99 4.00
CA ALA A 445 -2.28 -17.93 2.99
C ALA A 445 -3.76 -17.72 2.65
N GLY A 446 -4.10 -17.77 1.36
CA GLY A 446 -5.46 -17.58 0.85
C GLY A 446 -6.06 -16.20 1.12
N ALA A 447 -5.31 -15.20 1.60
CA ALA A 447 -5.81 -13.86 1.87
C ALA A 447 -5.81 -12.98 0.61
N GLN A 448 -6.60 -11.90 0.63
CA GLN A 448 -6.61 -10.88 -0.42
C GLN A 448 -6.07 -9.52 0.06
N HIS A 449 -5.74 -8.64 -0.89
CA HIS A 449 -4.97 -7.42 -0.67
C HIS A 449 -5.35 -6.54 0.54
N LEU A 450 -6.65 -6.26 0.75
CA LEU A 450 -7.11 -5.39 1.84
C LEU A 450 -7.83 -6.15 2.97
N GLY A 451 -7.72 -7.47 2.98
CA GLY A 451 -8.45 -8.39 3.86
C GLY A 451 -9.93 -8.54 3.51
N LYS A 452 -10.77 -8.90 4.49
CA LYS A 452 -12.20 -9.23 4.32
C LYS A 452 -12.96 -8.25 3.43
N SER A 453 -13.60 -8.77 2.38
CA SER A 453 -14.61 -8.05 1.58
C SER A 453 -16.04 -8.31 2.06
N ASP A 454 -17.00 -7.63 1.42
CA ASP A 454 -18.44 -7.84 1.59
C ASP A 454 -18.98 -9.11 0.88
N GLY A 455 -18.12 -9.89 0.23
CA GLY A 455 -18.51 -11.09 -0.53
C GLY A 455 -19.27 -10.80 -1.82
N THR A 456 -19.42 -9.53 -2.22
CA THR A 456 -19.99 -9.19 -3.54
C THR A 456 -18.92 -9.33 -4.62
N PRO A 457 -19.30 -9.67 -5.88
CA PRO A 457 -18.33 -9.85 -6.95
C PRO A 457 -17.67 -8.53 -7.39
N GLY A 458 -18.33 -7.38 -7.23
CA GLY A 458 -17.80 -6.11 -7.72
C GLY A 458 -17.50 -6.15 -9.23
N ILE A 459 -16.25 -5.94 -9.60
CA ILE A 459 -15.78 -6.04 -11.00
C ILE A 459 -15.32 -7.44 -11.40
N CYS A 460 -15.42 -8.42 -10.49
CA CYS A 460 -14.90 -9.76 -10.66
C CYS A 460 -15.93 -10.75 -11.22
N GLN A 461 -15.49 -11.92 -11.68
CA GLN A 461 -16.37 -13.02 -12.09
C GLN A 461 -17.02 -13.73 -10.91
N GLN A 462 -16.31 -13.83 -9.79
CA GLN A 462 -16.73 -14.57 -8.60
C GLN A 462 -16.89 -13.66 -7.38
N PRO A 463 -17.68 -14.05 -6.36
CA PRO A 463 -17.68 -13.41 -5.05
C PRO A 463 -16.27 -13.18 -4.51
N ARG A 464 -16.01 -11.98 -4.01
CA ARG A 464 -14.70 -11.62 -3.47
C ARG A 464 -14.42 -12.34 -2.16
N ASN A 465 -13.14 -12.51 -1.84
CA ASN A 465 -12.69 -13.25 -0.68
C ASN A 465 -13.13 -12.58 0.63
N THR A 466 -13.63 -13.37 1.58
CA THR A 466 -14.20 -12.91 2.86
C THR A 466 -13.31 -13.22 4.06
N LEU A 467 -12.10 -13.74 3.86
CA LEU A 467 -11.15 -14.06 4.92
C LEU A 467 -10.78 -12.81 5.73
N ASP A 468 -10.93 -12.88 7.05
CA ASP A 468 -10.57 -11.80 7.98
C ASP A 468 -9.17 -12.03 8.55
N ASP A 469 -8.16 -11.64 7.78
CA ASP A 469 -6.75 -11.82 8.12
C ASP A 469 -6.10 -10.60 8.76
N ARG A 470 -6.46 -9.40 8.27
CA ARG A 470 -5.70 -8.17 8.45
C ARG A 470 -5.51 -7.82 9.92
N GLY A 471 -6.60 -7.68 10.68
CA GLY A 471 -6.54 -7.27 12.09
C GLY A 471 -5.74 -8.26 12.95
N PRO A 472 -6.15 -9.54 13.00
CA PRO A 472 -5.51 -10.55 13.84
C PRO A 472 -4.00 -10.72 13.59
N VAL A 473 -3.60 -10.88 12.32
CA VAL A 473 -2.19 -11.14 12.00
C VAL A 473 -1.35 -9.88 12.22
N LEU A 474 -1.81 -8.71 11.79
CA LEU A 474 -1.00 -7.49 11.89
C LEU A 474 -0.84 -7.01 13.33
N ARG A 475 -1.82 -7.22 14.21
CA ARG A 475 -1.65 -6.95 15.65
C ARG A 475 -0.49 -7.76 16.23
N ALA A 476 -0.44 -9.07 15.96
CA ALA A 476 0.68 -9.91 16.40
C ALA A 476 2.00 -9.44 15.80
N MET A 477 2.05 -9.15 14.50
CA MET A 477 3.28 -8.70 13.82
C MET A 477 3.77 -7.34 14.35
N LEU A 478 2.88 -6.41 14.65
CA LEU A 478 3.25 -5.12 15.25
C LEU A 478 3.88 -5.32 16.63
N MET A 479 3.30 -6.18 17.47
CA MET A 479 3.86 -6.46 18.80
C MET A 479 5.22 -7.13 18.72
N HIS A 480 5.42 -8.07 17.79
CA HIS A 480 6.74 -8.66 17.54
C HIS A 480 7.77 -7.64 17.05
N LEU A 481 7.38 -6.73 16.14
CA LEU A 481 8.27 -5.66 15.69
C LEU A 481 8.68 -4.77 16.86
N VAL A 482 7.74 -4.40 17.73
CA VAL A 482 8.00 -3.58 18.92
C VAL A 482 8.94 -4.28 19.90
N ASP A 483 8.67 -5.55 20.22
CA ASP A 483 9.54 -6.38 21.06
C ASP A 483 10.95 -6.44 20.46
N TRP A 484 11.06 -6.61 19.14
CA TRP A 484 12.33 -6.71 18.46
C TRP A 484 13.15 -5.42 18.55
N VAL A 485 12.53 -4.26 18.34
CA VAL A 485 13.24 -2.97 18.39
C VAL A 485 13.53 -2.51 19.81
N LYS A 486 12.67 -2.83 20.79
CA LYS A 486 12.85 -2.42 22.20
C LYS A 486 13.81 -3.32 22.97
N SER A 487 13.74 -4.63 22.74
CA SER A 487 14.40 -5.63 23.60
C SER A 487 15.33 -6.57 22.85
N GLY A 488 15.38 -6.51 21.51
CA GLY A 488 16.15 -7.45 20.70
C GLY A 488 15.52 -8.84 20.58
N LYS A 489 14.34 -9.07 21.18
CA LYS A 489 13.60 -10.34 21.06
C LYS A 489 13.17 -10.56 19.61
N THR A 490 13.75 -11.56 18.96
CA THR A 490 13.49 -11.84 17.56
C THR A 490 12.05 -12.30 17.33
N PRO A 491 11.38 -11.83 16.27
CA PRO A 491 10.08 -12.34 15.85
C PRO A 491 10.16 -13.82 15.44
N PRO A 492 9.02 -14.52 15.30
CA PRO A 492 8.98 -15.85 14.67
C PRO A 492 9.73 -15.87 13.34
N PRO A 493 10.39 -16.99 12.96
CA PRO A 493 11.06 -17.09 11.66
C PRO A 493 10.12 -16.77 10.49
N SER A 494 10.67 -16.31 9.36
CA SER A 494 9.92 -16.06 8.14
C SER A 494 9.04 -17.25 7.78
N ARG A 495 7.78 -16.99 7.40
CA ARG A 495 6.83 -18.01 6.95
C ARG A 495 6.29 -17.61 5.58
N HIS A 496 6.98 -18.08 4.55
CA HIS A 496 6.65 -17.86 3.15
C HIS A 496 6.85 -19.16 2.34
N PRO A 497 6.17 -19.34 1.20
CA PRO A 497 6.41 -20.43 0.27
C PRO A 497 7.86 -20.43 -0.22
N ARG A 498 8.43 -21.63 -0.43
CA ARG A 498 9.81 -21.83 -0.87
C ARG A 498 9.92 -22.86 -1.99
N LEU A 499 10.91 -22.68 -2.86
CA LEU A 499 11.27 -23.65 -3.90
C LEU A 499 11.75 -24.97 -3.27
N ALA A 500 12.61 -24.89 -2.24
CA ALA A 500 13.18 -26.06 -1.58
C ALA A 500 12.11 -26.99 -0.96
N ASP A 501 11.00 -26.41 -0.51
CA ASP A 501 9.89 -27.13 0.11
C ASP A 501 8.77 -27.49 -0.89
N GLN A 502 8.96 -27.17 -2.18
CA GLN A 502 7.95 -27.31 -3.24
C GLN A 502 6.62 -26.57 -2.95
N THR A 503 6.67 -25.55 -2.10
CA THR A 503 5.51 -24.71 -1.74
C THR A 503 5.46 -23.41 -2.53
N LEU A 504 6.51 -23.09 -3.29
CA LEU A 504 6.57 -22.02 -4.27
C LEU A 504 6.78 -22.64 -5.66
N VAL A 505 5.88 -22.36 -6.60
CA VAL A 505 5.85 -23.03 -7.91
C VAL A 505 5.62 -22.04 -9.04
N ASN A 506 6.00 -22.40 -10.25
CA ASN A 506 5.64 -21.61 -11.43
C ASN A 506 4.15 -21.77 -11.76
N PHE A 507 3.65 -20.94 -12.68
CA PHE A 507 2.25 -20.91 -13.06
C PHE A 507 1.72 -22.23 -13.61
N ASP A 508 2.49 -22.95 -14.44
CA ASP A 508 2.04 -24.21 -15.04
C ASP A 508 1.88 -25.31 -13.99
N VAL A 509 2.81 -25.40 -13.04
CA VAL A 509 2.70 -26.32 -11.91
C VAL A 509 1.51 -25.95 -11.04
N TRP A 510 1.36 -24.67 -10.67
CA TRP A 510 0.19 -24.19 -9.93
C TRP A 510 -1.13 -24.56 -10.63
N LYS A 511 -1.20 -24.35 -11.95
CA LYS A 511 -2.40 -24.63 -12.77
C LYS A 511 -2.75 -26.12 -12.78
N SER A 512 -1.75 -27.00 -12.72
CA SER A 512 -1.98 -28.45 -12.62
C SER A 512 -2.40 -28.91 -11.22
N GLN A 513 -2.06 -28.15 -10.18
CA GLN A 513 -2.48 -28.40 -8.79
C GLN A 513 -3.91 -27.91 -8.50
N PHE A 514 -4.30 -26.77 -9.07
CA PHE A 514 -5.60 -26.16 -8.78
C PHE A 514 -6.76 -27.06 -9.26
N PRO A 515 -7.78 -27.31 -8.41
CA PRO A 515 -8.87 -28.22 -8.76
C PRO A 515 -9.69 -27.71 -9.94
N LYS A 516 -10.17 -28.65 -10.76
CA LYS A 516 -11.10 -28.36 -11.86
C LYS A 516 -12.51 -28.13 -11.32
N ILE A 517 -12.75 -26.97 -10.73
CA ILE A 517 -14.05 -26.59 -10.18
C ILE A 517 -14.99 -26.23 -11.35
N PRO A 518 -16.13 -26.92 -11.54
CA PRO A 518 -17.07 -26.62 -12.62
C PRO A 518 -17.55 -25.17 -12.61
N GLY A 519 -17.66 -24.55 -13.79
CA GLY A 519 -18.15 -23.17 -13.95
C GLY A 519 -17.15 -22.05 -13.59
N HIS A 520 -15.90 -22.39 -13.28
CA HIS A 520 -14.87 -21.41 -12.88
C HIS A 520 -13.74 -21.34 -13.91
N ASN A 521 -13.44 -20.13 -14.39
CA ASN A 521 -12.32 -19.87 -15.27
C ASN A 521 -11.03 -19.71 -14.47
N LEU A 522 -9.92 -20.17 -15.05
CA LEU A 522 -8.58 -19.98 -14.49
C LEU A 522 -7.87 -18.81 -15.18
N PRO A 523 -6.98 -18.09 -14.47
CA PRO A 523 -6.09 -17.12 -15.09
C PRO A 523 -5.21 -17.77 -16.16
N THR A 524 -4.64 -16.94 -17.02
CA THR A 524 -3.72 -17.39 -18.08
C THR A 524 -2.26 -17.31 -17.66
N HIS A 525 -1.93 -16.43 -16.72
CA HIS A 525 -0.61 -16.20 -16.12
C HIS A 525 -0.74 -15.30 -14.88
N ALA A 526 0.31 -15.19 -14.07
CA ALA A 526 0.42 -14.18 -13.02
C ALA A 526 1.12 -12.90 -13.53
N TYR A 527 1.10 -11.82 -12.75
CA TYR A 527 1.87 -10.62 -13.07
C TYR A 527 3.37 -10.90 -13.09
N GLN A 528 4.02 -10.52 -14.19
CA GLN A 528 5.47 -10.59 -14.37
C GLN A 528 5.97 -9.19 -14.74
N PRO A 529 6.59 -8.45 -13.81
CA PRO A 529 7.00 -7.08 -14.07
C PRO A 529 8.06 -7.05 -15.17
N PRO A 530 7.91 -6.20 -16.21
CA PRO A 530 8.93 -6.02 -17.23
C PRO A 530 10.18 -5.35 -16.65
N ARG A 531 11.35 -5.69 -17.20
CA ARG A 531 12.53 -4.84 -17.06
C ARG A 531 12.33 -3.59 -17.90
N LEU A 532 12.28 -2.42 -17.26
CA LEU A 532 12.05 -1.15 -17.95
C LEU A 532 13.33 -0.33 -18.02
N ASP A 533 13.64 0.16 -19.21
CA ASP A 533 14.71 1.14 -19.44
C ASP A 533 14.09 2.51 -19.74
N PHE A 534 14.21 3.40 -18.76
CA PHE A 534 13.79 4.80 -18.81
C PHE A 534 14.92 5.73 -19.30
N GLY A 535 16.11 5.21 -19.57
CA GLY A 535 17.29 5.95 -19.99
C GLY A 535 18.25 6.34 -18.86
N PRO A 536 19.42 6.89 -19.23
CA PRO A 536 20.58 7.01 -18.33
C PRO A 536 20.38 7.94 -17.14
N ARG A 537 19.53 8.98 -17.23
CA ARG A 537 19.30 9.92 -16.12
C ARG A 537 18.27 9.43 -15.10
N PHE A 538 17.65 8.28 -15.33
CA PHE A 538 16.55 7.83 -14.49
C PHE A 538 17.01 7.50 -13.06
N GLN A 539 18.07 6.71 -12.93
CA GLN A 539 18.58 6.30 -11.61
C GLN A 539 19.39 7.39 -10.89
N SER A 540 20.08 8.24 -11.65
CA SER A 540 20.97 9.28 -11.10
C SER A 540 20.25 10.58 -10.75
N GLU A 541 19.28 11.00 -11.56
CA GLU A 541 18.61 12.31 -11.46
C GLU A 541 17.09 12.19 -11.31
N GLY A 542 16.52 10.99 -11.36
CA GLY A 542 15.07 10.78 -11.34
C GLY A 542 14.35 11.25 -12.60
N ILE A 543 15.07 11.40 -13.73
CA ILE A 543 14.54 11.93 -15.00
C ILE A 543 14.51 10.81 -16.05
N ALA A 544 13.33 10.52 -16.60
CA ALA A 544 13.21 9.58 -17.71
C ALA A 544 13.56 10.27 -19.05
N ASP A 545 14.53 9.71 -19.77
CA ASP A 545 14.92 10.12 -21.12
C ASP A 545 14.11 9.40 -22.21
N ILE A 546 13.58 8.23 -21.89
CA ILE A 546 12.85 7.37 -22.82
C ILE A 546 11.41 7.23 -22.33
N ILE A 547 10.48 7.79 -23.10
CA ILE A 547 9.04 7.81 -22.79
C ILE A 547 8.24 7.44 -24.06
N PRO A 548 7.41 6.38 -24.03
CA PRO A 548 7.34 5.34 -22.99
C PRO A 548 8.66 4.57 -22.85
N PRO A 549 8.95 3.92 -21.69
CA PRO A 549 10.20 3.19 -21.49
C PRO A 549 10.34 2.02 -22.46
N LYS A 550 11.60 1.65 -22.77
CA LYS A 550 11.87 0.38 -23.46
C LYS A 550 11.54 -0.78 -22.52
N THR A 551 10.92 -1.81 -23.07
CA THR A 551 10.53 -3.02 -22.34
C THR A 551 11.48 -4.16 -22.69
N GLY A 552 12.12 -4.74 -21.68
CA GLY A 552 12.96 -5.94 -21.77
C GLY A 552 12.25 -7.21 -21.28
N LYS A 553 13.00 -8.31 -21.18
CA LYS A 553 12.51 -9.59 -20.65
C LYS A 553 11.92 -9.38 -19.24
N PRO A 554 10.69 -9.84 -18.94
CA PRO A 554 10.13 -9.75 -17.59
C PRO A 554 10.93 -10.52 -16.54
N PHE A 555 10.86 -10.07 -15.30
CA PHE A 555 11.28 -10.87 -14.14
C PHE A 555 10.36 -12.08 -13.98
N GLN A 556 10.90 -13.19 -13.46
CA GLN A 556 10.11 -14.40 -13.29
C GLN A 556 9.50 -14.45 -11.89
N THR A 557 8.17 -14.33 -11.83
CA THR A 557 7.41 -14.49 -10.59
C THR A 557 6.96 -15.93 -10.39
N LEU A 558 6.74 -16.29 -9.13
CA LEU A 558 6.27 -17.61 -8.70
C LEU A 558 5.07 -17.46 -7.77
N LEU A 559 4.33 -18.55 -7.60
CA LEU A 559 3.06 -18.60 -6.89
C LEU A 559 3.10 -19.60 -5.73
N PRO A 560 2.41 -19.35 -4.61
CA PRO A 560 2.24 -20.35 -3.57
C PRO A 560 1.50 -21.58 -4.14
N ALA A 561 2.00 -22.76 -3.83
CA ALA A 561 1.36 -24.03 -4.19
C ALA A 561 0.04 -24.22 -3.42
N VAL A 562 -0.87 -24.96 -4.02
CA VAL A 562 -2.20 -25.26 -3.45
C VAL A 562 -2.41 -26.75 -3.24
N ASN A 563 -3.28 -27.09 -2.29
CA ASN A 563 -3.75 -28.45 -2.09
C ASN A 563 -4.90 -28.81 -3.06
N ALA A 564 -5.46 -30.01 -2.91
CA ALA A 564 -6.58 -30.51 -3.72
C ALA A 564 -7.86 -29.66 -3.62
N ASP A 565 -7.97 -28.81 -2.58
CA ASP A 565 -9.08 -27.87 -2.41
C ASP A 565 -8.81 -26.52 -3.07
N GLY A 566 -7.64 -26.33 -3.69
CA GLY A 566 -7.22 -25.04 -4.25
C GLY A 566 -6.80 -24.02 -3.19
N ASN A 567 -6.62 -24.45 -1.93
CA ASN A 567 -6.16 -23.61 -0.83
C ASN A 567 -4.65 -23.73 -0.67
N GLU A 568 -3.99 -22.60 -0.40
CA GLU A 568 -2.55 -22.54 -0.18
C GLU A 568 -2.15 -23.23 1.13
N THR A 569 -0.98 -23.89 1.13
CA THR A 569 -0.54 -24.75 2.25
C THR A 569 0.64 -24.19 3.04
N SER A 570 1.19 -23.05 2.63
CA SER A 570 2.39 -22.45 3.22
C SER A 570 2.15 -21.01 3.65
N GLY A 571 2.97 -20.53 4.59
CA GLY A 571 2.81 -19.23 5.22
C GLY A 571 2.10 -19.29 6.57
N ILE A 572 1.34 -18.26 6.88
CA ILE A 572 0.42 -18.17 8.02
C ILE A 572 -0.93 -18.67 7.51
N VAL A 573 -1.22 -19.94 7.78
CA VAL A 573 -2.48 -20.60 7.40
C VAL A 573 -3.50 -20.36 8.50
N LEU A 574 -4.39 -19.39 8.27
CA LEU A 574 -5.45 -19.04 9.23
C LEU A 574 -6.44 -20.19 9.44
N PRO A 575 -7.18 -20.22 10.56
CA PRO A 575 -8.10 -21.31 10.89
C PRO A 575 -9.12 -21.59 9.78
N GLU A 576 -9.65 -20.57 9.12
CA GLU A 576 -10.57 -20.67 7.98
C GLU A 576 -9.95 -21.32 6.74
N ILE A 577 -8.62 -21.36 6.63
CA ILE A 577 -7.89 -21.99 5.52
C ILE A 577 -7.44 -23.39 5.91
N ALA A 578 -7.07 -23.59 7.18
CA ALA A 578 -6.73 -24.90 7.74
C ALA A 578 -7.96 -25.82 7.85
N VAL A 579 -9.14 -25.23 8.11
CA VAL A 579 -10.44 -25.90 8.26
C VAL A 579 -11.45 -25.25 7.31
N PRO A 580 -11.27 -25.40 5.99
CA PRO A 580 -11.97 -24.58 5.01
C PRO A 580 -13.43 -24.96 4.84
N LEU A 581 -14.24 -23.94 4.54
CA LEU A 581 -15.62 -24.07 4.04
C LEU A 581 -15.70 -23.92 2.51
N GLY A 582 -14.57 -23.66 1.86
CA GLY A 582 -14.46 -23.41 0.44
C GLY A 582 -13.01 -23.23 0.00
N THR A 583 -12.84 -22.90 -1.28
CA THR A 583 -11.56 -22.44 -1.83
C THR A 583 -11.43 -20.94 -1.62
N TYR A 584 -10.37 -20.50 -0.98
CA TYR A 584 -9.97 -19.12 -0.81
C TYR A 584 -8.74 -18.85 -1.67
N THR A 585 -8.78 -17.81 -2.49
CA THR A 585 -7.65 -17.44 -3.34
C THR A 585 -7.24 -15.98 -3.13
N GLY A 586 -6.01 -15.67 -3.52
CA GLY A 586 -5.54 -14.29 -3.70
C GLY A 586 -5.85 -13.68 -5.06
N TRP A 587 -6.60 -14.37 -5.93
CA TRP A 587 -6.88 -13.92 -7.30
C TRP A 587 -8.33 -14.15 -7.69
N ASN A 588 -8.85 -13.26 -8.53
CA ASN A 588 -10.16 -13.37 -9.15
C ASN A 588 -10.03 -12.81 -10.57
N LEU A 589 -10.86 -13.27 -11.50
CA LEU A 589 -10.85 -12.74 -12.87
C LEU A 589 -11.81 -11.57 -13.00
N ARG A 590 -11.53 -10.67 -13.94
CA ARG A 590 -12.45 -9.58 -14.29
C ARG A 590 -13.71 -10.14 -14.93
N SER A 591 -14.84 -9.52 -14.61
CA SER A 591 -16.11 -9.84 -15.26
C SER A 591 -16.11 -9.42 -16.75
N PRO A 592 -16.79 -10.17 -17.64
CA PRO A 592 -17.10 -9.74 -19.00
C PRO A 592 -17.73 -8.35 -19.09
N GLN A 593 -18.55 -7.97 -18.10
CA GLN A 593 -19.25 -6.68 -18.09
C GLN A 593 -18.30 -5.47 -17.98
N VAL A 594 -17.10 -5.66 -17.42
CA VAL A 594 -16.08 -4.61 -17.27
C VAL A 594 -14.92 -4.75 -18.26
N GLY A 595 -15.00 -5.70 -19.19
CA GLY A 595 -13.97 -6.03 -20.17
C GLY A 595 -12.71 -6.69 -19.61
N ALA A 596 -11.86 -7.19 -20.51
CA ALA A 596 -10.62 -7.93 -20.21
C ALA A 596 -10.85 -9.15 -19.29
N GLU A 597 -11.88 -9.95 -19.59
CA GLU A 597 -12.36 -11.05 -18.73
C GLU A 597 -11.37 -12.18 -18.46
N THR A 598 -10.30 -12.30 -19.25
CA THR A 598 -9.23 -13.30 -19.03
C THR A 598 -8.12 -12.79 -18.13
N MET A 599 -8.22 -11.53 -17.68
CA MET A 599 -7.25 -10.86 -16.82
C MET A 599 -7.72 -10.83 -15.37
N LEU A 600 -6.77 -10.72 -14.44
CA LEU A 600 -7.04 -10.62 -13.02
C LEU A 600 -7.79 -9.33 -12.69
N SER A 601 -8.77 -9.43 -11.80
CA SER A 601 -9.17 -8.28 -10.99
C SER A 601 -7.95 -7.91 -10.13
N PRO A 602 -7.45 -6.68 -10.22
CA PRO A 602 -6.07 -6.39 -9.87
C PRO A 602 -5.71 -6.73 -8.42
N LEU A 603 -6.63 -6.55 -7.48
CA LEU A 603 -6.35 -6.65 -6.03
C LEU A 603 -7.38 -7.50 -5.27
N ASP A 604 -8.20 -8.30 -5.96
CA ASP A 604 -9.28 -9.07 -5.36
C ASP A 604 -9.01 -10.58 -5.46
N GLY A 605 -9.25 -11.28 -4.35
CA GLY A 605 -9.34 -12.74 -4.31
C GLY A 605 -10.75 -13.23 -4.51
N MET A 606 -10.95 -14.55 -4.53
CA MET A 606 -12.29 -15.15 -4.54
C MET A 606 -12.50 -16.14 -3.40
N PHE A 607 -13.77 -16.32 -3.04
CA PHE A 607 -14.22 -17.42 -2.19
C PHE A 607 -15.22 -18.29 -2.97
N ILE A 608 -14.90 -19.57 -3.11
CA ILE A 608 -15.76 -20.56 -3.78
C ILE A 608 -16.20 -21.60 -2.74
N PRO A 609 -17.47 -21.60 -2.29
CA PRO A 609 -17.92 -22.54 -1.27
C PRO A 609 -17.79 -23.99 -1.75
N PHE A 610 -17.59 -24.91 -0.80
CA PHE A 610 -17.77 -26.33 -1.08
C PHE A 610 -19.25 -26.67 -1.24
N ALA A 611 -19.54 -27.74 -1.98
CA ALA A 611 -20.88 -28.34 -1.95
C ALA A 611 -21.29 -28.68 -0.51
N LYS A 612 -22.56 -28.48 -0.16
CA LYS A 612 -23.05 -28.76 1.19
C LYS A 612 -23.13 -30.25 1.46
N THR A 613 -23.63 -31.02 0.49
CA THR A 613 -23.86 -32.47 0.59
C THR A 613 -23.09 -33.25 -0.45
N GLN A 614 -22.90 -34.55 -0.21
CA GLN A 614 -22.29 -35.46 -1.19
C GLN A 614 -23.09 -35.48 -2.50
N ALA A 615 -24.43 -35.49 -2.41
CA ALA A 615 -25.31 -35.49 -3.58
C ALA A 615 -25.18 -34.21 -4.43
N GLU A 616 -25.03 -33.04 -3.80
CA GLU A 616 -24.77 -31.78 -4.51
C GLU A 616 -23.41 -31.81 -5.21
N ARG A 617 -22.37 -32.30 -4.53
CA ARG A 617 -21.03 -32.46 -5.10
C ARG A 617 -21.06 -33.35 -6.35
N GLU A 618 -21.67 -34.53 -6.25
CA GLU A 618 -21.76 -35.49 -7.36
C GLU A 618 -22.58 -34.92 -8.53
N LYS A 619 -23.68 -34.22 -8.25
CA LYS A 619 -24.52 -33.56 -9.27
C LYS A 619 -23.78 -32.46 -10.02
N THR A 620 -22.99 -31.66 -9.31
CA THR A 620 -22.25 -30.53 -9.89
C THR A 620 -20.93 -30.96 -10.54
N GLY A 621 -20.39 -32.13 -10.15
CA GLY A 621 -19.08 -32.62 -10.58
C GLY A 621 -17.92 -31.92 -9.88
N ASP A 622 -18.16 -31.34 -8.69
CA ASP A 622 -17.11 -30.69 -7.90
C ASP A 622 -16.13 -31.75 -7.36
N PRO A 623 -14.83 -31.68 -7.66
CA PRO A 623 -13.87 -32.68 -7.19
C PRO A 623 -13.58 -32.57 -5.68
N ARG A 624 -13.96 -31.47 -5.03
CA ARG A 624 -13.66 -31.19 -3.62
C ARG A 624 -14.70 -31.90 -2.73
N PRO A 625 -14.30 -32.60 -1.65
CA PRO A 625 -15.25 -33.15 -0.67
C PRO A 625 -16.25 -32.10 -0.17
N SER A 626 -17.51 -32.49 -0.03
CA SER A 626 -18.58 -31.65 0.49
C SER A 626 -18.42 -31.33 1.98
N LEU A 627 -19.16 -30.36 2.51
CA LEU A 627 -19.16 -30.04 3.94
C LEU A 627 -19.60 -31.24 4.79
N GLU A 628 -20.62 -31.97 4.36
CA GLU A 628 -21.11 -33.20 4.99
C GLU A 628 -20.03 -34.29 5.08
N GLU A 629 -19.25 -34.49 4.02
CA GLU A 629 -18.14 -35.46 4.00
C GLU A 629 -16.96 -35.03 4.90
N ARG A 630 -16.79 -33.73 5.15
CA ARG A 630 -15.66 -33.17 5.91
C ARG A 630 -15.92 -33.04 7.40
N TYR A 631 -17.11 -32.56 7.75
CA TYR A 631 -17.47 -32.12 9.08
C TYR A 631 -18.80 -32.78 9.49
N PRO A 632 -18.77 -34.01 10.02
CA PRO A 632 -19.95 -34.73 10.47
C PRO A 632 -20.86 -33.93 11.42
N THR A 633 -20.27 -33.05 12.24
CA THR A 633 -21.03 -32.21 13.19
C THR A 633 -20.48 -30.78 13.28
N PRO A 634 -21.32 -29.79 13.65
CA PRO A 634 -20.85 -28.44 13.98
C PRO A 634 -19.82 -28.41 15.11
N ALA A 635 -19.96 -29.28 16.11
CA ALA A 635 -19.02 -29.37 17.22
C ALA A 635 -17.62 -29.78 16.75
N GLU A 636 -17.54 -30.71 15.80
CA GLU A 636 -16.27 -31.14 15.22
C GLU A 636 -15.60 -30.05 14.40
N TYR A 637 -16.36 -29.31 13.57
CA TYR A 637 -15.85 -28.15 12.86
C TYR A 637 -15.27 -27.10 13.83
N LEU A 638 -16.03 -26.74 14.87
CA LEU A 638 -15.59 -25.75 15.86
C LEU A 638 -14.37 -26.20 16.66
N SER A 639 -14.25 -27.50 16.97
CA SER A 639 -13.06 -28.07 17.64
C SER A 639 -11.82 -27.89 16.78
N ARG A 640 -11.88 -28.29 15.50
CA ARG A 640 -10.76 -28.17 14.55
C ARG A 640 -10.36 -26.70 14.33
N LEU A 641 -11.36 -25.81 14.19
CA LEU A 641 -11.13 -24.38 14.03
C LEU A 641 -10.40 -23.79 15.27
N THR A 642 -10.83 -24.18 16.47
CA THR A 642 -10.23 -23.73 17.73
C THR A 642 -8.80 -24.26 17.89
N GLU A 643 -8.55 -25.52 17.52
CA GLU A 643 -7.21 -26.12 17.53
C GLU A 643 -6.27 -25.37 16.58
N ALA A 644 -6.73 -25.05 15.38
CA ALA A 644 -5.94 -24.25 14.42
C ALA A 644 -5.61 -22.85 14.96
N ALA A 645 -6.58 -22.17 15.60
CA ALA A 645 -6.35 -20.85 16.21
C ALA A 645 -5.33 -20.91 17.35
N LYS A 646 -5.48 -21.89 18.27
CA LYS A 646 -4.54 -22.09 19.38
C LYS A 646 -3.12 -22.45 18.90
N LYS A 647 -3.00 -23.20 17.80
CA LYS A 647 -1.71 -23.49 17.19
C LYS A 647 -1.02 -22.20 16.73
N LEU A 648 -1.72 -21.34 15.99
CA LEU A 648 -1.15 -20.06 15.54
C LEU A 648 -0.81 -19.13 16.70
N GLN A 649 -1.60 -19.13 17.77
CA GLN A 649 -1.29 -18.40 19.00
C GLN A 649 0.02 -18.88 19.63
N ALA A 650 0.19 -20.20 19.79
CA ALA A 650 1.42 -20.79 20.33
C ALA A 650 2.64 -20.50 19.45
N GLU A 651 2.45 -20.39 18.14
CA GLU A 651 3.48 -20.00 17.17
C GLU A 651 3.72 -18.48 17.10
N GLY A 652 2.89 -17.67 17.78
CA GLY A 652 3.01 -16.22 17.86
C GLY A 652 2.37 -15.45 16.71
N PHE A 653 1.51 -16.07 15.89
CA PHE A 653 0.84 -15.42 14.76
C PHE A 653 -0.56 -14.88 15.09
N LEU A 654 -1.09 -15.23 16.26
CA LEU A 654 -2.33 -14.66 16.81
C LEU A 654 -2.11 -14.26 18.28
N LEU A 655 -2.77 -13.18 18.71
CA LEU A 655 -2.83 -12.80 20.12
C LEU A 655 -4.00 -13.52 20.81
N ASP A 656 -3.96 -13.59 22.15
CA ASP A 656 -5.03 -14.19 22.96
C ASP A 656 -6.40 -13.60 22.64
N GLU A 657 -6.49 -12.27 22.53
CA GLU A 657 -7.73 -11.58 22.20
C GLU A 657 -8.25 -11.91 20.78
N ASP A 658 -7.37 -12.30 19.86
CA ASP A 658 -7.73 -12.66 18.50
C ASP A 658 -8.22 -14.11 18.41
N VAL A 659 -7.64 -15.02 19.20
CA VAL A 659 -8.16 -16.39 19.35
C VAL A 659 -9.59 -16.37 19.88
N THR A 660 -9.87 -15.57 20.92
CA THR A 660 -11.22 -15.44 21.48
C THR A 660 -12.21 -14.92 20.43
N ARG A 661 -11.84 -13.87 19.67
CA ARG A 661 -12.70 -13.30 18.62
C ARG A 661 -12.99 -14.29 17.49
N LEU A 662 -12.00 -15.08 17.08
CA LEU A 662 -12.16 -16.10 16.03
C LEU A 662 -13.13 -17.21 16.47
N SER A 663 -13.13 -17.57 17.75
CA SER A 663 -14.11 -18.54 18.29
C SER A 663 -15.56 -18.03 18.25
N ASP A 664 -15.78 -16.71 18.24
CA ASP A 664 -17.11 -16.06 18.17
C ASP A 664 -17.51 -15.62 16.74
N SER A 665 -16.67 -15.93 15.74
CA SER A 665 -16.69 -15.34 14.39
C SER A 665 -17.87 -15.80 13.50
N GLU A 666 -18.04 -15.09 12.37
CA GLU A 666 -19.00 -15.49 11.34
C GLU A 666 -18.68 -16.84 10.70
N SER A 667 -17.45 -17.34 10.73
CA SER A 667 -17.11 -18.69 10.25
C SER A 667 -17.81 -19.77 11.09
N ALA A 668 -17.82 -19.58 12.43
CA ALA A 668 -18.57 -20.41 13.37
C ALA A 668 -20.10 -20.32 13.13
N LYS A 669 -20.61 -19.13 12.77
CA LYS A 669 -22.04 -18.90 12.47
C LYS A 669 -22.42 -19.38 11.06
N GLY A 670 -21.49 -19.32 10.11
CA GLY A 670 -21.64 -19.62 8.70
C GLY A 670 -21.85 -21.11 8.47
N PHE A 671 -21.06 -21.96 9.13
CA PHE A 671 -21.30 -23.40 9.15
C PHE A 671 -22.70 -23.74 9.69
N LEU A 672 -23.09 -23.15 10.83
CA LEU A 672 -24.42 -23.33 11.44
C LEU A 672 -25.58 -22.89 10.54
N SER A 673 -25.35 -21.91 9.66
CA SER A 673 -26.33 -21.47 8.65
C SER A 673 -26.34 -22.37 7.41
N ALA A 674 -25.18 -22.89 7.00
CA ALA A 674 -25.02 -23.74 5.84
C ALA A 674 -25.60 -25.15 6.05
N THR A 675 -25.56 -25.65 7.30
CA THR A 675 -26.09 -26.97 7.68
C THR A 675 -27.57 -26.96 8.11
N LYS A 676 -28.22 -25.79 8.16
CA LYS A 676 -29.69 -25.74 8.31
C LYS A 676 -30.33 -26.03 6.96
N SER A 677 -30.76 -27.28 6.75
CA SER A 677 -31.78 -27.58 5.77
C SER A 677 -33.05 -26.79 6.14
N HIS A 678 -33.55 -25.94 5.26
CA HIS A 678 -34.96 -25.57 5.37
C HIS A 678 -35.77 -26.88 5.19
N PRO A 679 -36.64 -27.24 6.15
CA PRO A 679 -37.46 -28.44 6.06
C PRO A 679 -38.40 -28.40 4.87
#